data_AF-A0AAD9I9W5-F1
#
_entry.id   AF-A0AAD9I9W5-F1
#
_cell.length_a   1.000
_cell.length_b   1.000
_cell.length_c   1.000
_cell.angle_alpha   90.00
_cell.angle_beta   90.00
_cell.angle_gamma   90.00
#
_symmetry.space_group_name_H-M   'P 1'
#
loop_
_entity.id
_entity.type
_entity.pdbx_description
1 polymer ?
#
loop_
_entity_poly.entity_id
_entity_poly.type
_entity_poly.pdbx_seq_one_letter_code
_entity_poly.pdbx_strand_id
1 'polypeptide(L)'
;MTPYDKFTEHLSRALFGTLSWLLDVLGLVFHYAKKPIAVAVVLYLLYFALHLARTSAYTVLSPICRVPLMDRAGLPFCSDYYYRRWAGWNTSSQPVEFDGLMGMQDQFEEVLEKSAQGVSLPLEMKRSESSVRDLRMLVQFSSLPGKEELALEFDGYMEAARVASNDLQRFNSRVGFAVDHVIAINRHTARYLDGFATKQEEEAASGWLGRLAGRLLAPFQAADVFSEQRLLDQYVEHTAAVSDKIADLIVEAQAVLWTLARAEDHLDLMTAYVVRTQRVVQSRREDVLWTLRTLVGANMAQQRALDEDLAVLRRVDRDRAGAVEQVSSLVVELQRIQAGLDDLRDRVAAPRLAAGSGAKVPLAVHIETIDRGVERLEAARNRIRAVEEQKIEAVLKRGKAEKRIDMVELDKLAISQLGSLAQRRLARGVRLNHSEATALIASNLQELIRDGNHTVADLMALGATMLGRRHVLPEVCATLREIQVEGTFPTGTYLVTVHNPISTDDGDLARALYGSFLPVPDPAQAAAAFPPAPAAAYAPEAQPGAVVVAADVGPVALTPGRRRIRLRVVSQGDRPVQVGSHFPFAEANAQLHFDRARAVGFRLDVAAGTSVRFEPGDAKTVTLVEIGGHRVVRGGNGLANGKVEPGREAAVVAEMQRRGFGHVPEPAADAALAVEAFAMERRAYAAMFGPTTGDRVRLGSTDLWVRVERDFTVYGDECKFGGGKTLREGMGQATGRSDAETLDLVVTNALVIDWTGIYKADIGVKGGMIVGIGKAGNPDVMDGVAPNMIVGSCTDVIAAEGKIITAGGLDTHVHFICPQQAYESMATGITTMLGGGTGPSAGTNATTCTPGANYLRQMLQACDQLPVNVGLTGKGNDSDPKALREQVEAGACGLKLHEDWGSTPAAIDACLTVCDEMDVQCLIHTDTLNEAGFVEATLDAVAGRTIHTYHTEGAGGGHAPDIIRVVEHAHVLPSSTNPTRPYTRNTLDEHLDMLMVCHHLSRDIAEDVAFAESRIRAETIAAEDVLHDLGAISMMSSDSQAMGRCGEVVLRTWNTAHKNKVQRGPLREDAGSGADNFRVKRYVSKYTINPALAQGMAHLVGSVEAGKLADLVVWEPAWFGTKPALVVKGGVVAWAQMGDANASIPTVQPVLGRPMFAPLVPAATAVVFVSGASVASGAAAAYGLRKRVEAVRGCRAVGKRDMKFNDATPRMRVDPESYTVEADGEVCAAAPSETLPLTQSWFVY
;
A
#
# COMPACT_ATOMS: atom_id res chain seq x y z
N MET A 1 66.47 -1.59 -11.48
CA MET A 1 65.55 -2.30 -12.39
C MET A 1 65.72 -3.79 -12.20
N THR A 2 64.65 -4.42 -11.74
CA THR A 2 64.52 -5.87 -11.55
C THR A 2 64.28 -6.55 -12.90
N PRO A 3 64.46 -7.89 -13.01
CA PRO A 3 64.11 -8.63 -14.22
C PRO A 3 62.63 -8.46 -14.64
N TYR A 4 61.75 -8.16 -13.69
CA TYR A 4 60.32 -7.90 -13.93
C TYR A 4 60.09 -6.55 -14.63
N ASP A 5 60.87 -5.52 -14.28
CA ASP A 5 60.82 -4.20 -14.93
C ASP A 5 61.25 -4.27 -16.41
N LYS A 6 62.21 -5.15 -16.74
CA LYS A 6 62.62 -5.37 -18.14
C LYS A 6 61.57 -6.13 -18.94
N PHE A 7 60.83 -7.05 -18.32
CA PHE A 7 59.79 -7.80 -19.01
C PHE A 7 58.56 -6.93 -19.33
N THR A 8 58.13 -6.10 -18.39
CA THR A 8 56.98 -5.18 -18.56
C THR A 8 57.28 -4.07 -19.57
N GLU A 9 58.52 -3.55 -19.61
CA GLU A 9 58.92 -2.57 -20.62
C GLU A 9 59.01 -3.17 -22.04
N HIS A 10 59.45 -4.44 -22.16
CA HIS A 10 59.47 -5.13 -23.47
C HIS A 10 58.07 -5.56 -23.93
N LEU A 11 57.19 -5.97 -23.02
CA LEU A 11 55.81 -6.37 -23.36
C LEU A 11 54.97 -5.16 -23.80
N SER A 12 55.09 -4.03 -23.11
CA SER A 12 54.39 -2.79 -23.47
C SER A 12 54.87 -2.23 -24.82
N ARG A 13 56.18 -2.24 -25.11
CA ARG A 13 56.69 -1.86 -26.43
C ARG A 13 56.26 -2.81 -27.55
N ALA A 14 56.18 -4.11 -27.28
CA ALA A 14 55.71 -5.09 -28.25
C ALA A 14 54.22 -4.94 -28.56
N LEU A 15 53.38 -4.73 -27.54
CA LEU A 15 51.94 -4.48 -27.68
C LEU A 15 51.65 -3.16 -28.38
N PHE A 16 52.34 -2.06 -28.01
CA PHE A 16 52.18 -0.79 -28.70
C PHE A 16 52.68 -0.85 -30.15
N GLY A 17 53.80 -1.54 -30.39
CA GLY A 17 54.33 -1.72 -31.75
C GLY A 17 53.40 -2.52 -32.65
N THR A 18 52.80 -3.60 -32.12
CA THR A 18 51.83 -4.40 -32.87
C THR A 18 50.52 -3.64 -33.10
N LEU A 19 50.02 -2.91 -32.12
CA LEU A 19 48.79 -2.10 -32.27
C LEU A 19 48.99 -0.94 -33.26
N SER A 20 50.15 -0.26 -33.22
CA SER A 20 50.52 0.78 -34.18
C SER A 20 50.61 0.21 -35.59
N TRP A 21 51.25 -0.95 -35.77
CA TRP A 21 51.33 -1.62 -37.07
C TRP A 21 49.94 -2.01 -37.60
N LEU A 22 49.06 -2.50 -36.73
CA LEU A 22 47.69 -2.91 -37.11
C LEU A 22 46.85 -1.70 -37.52
N LEU A 23 47.00 -0.57 -36.82
CA LEU A 23 46.37 0.71 -37.17
C LEU A 23 46.94 1.29 -38.48
N ASP A 24 48.25 1.17 -38.73
CA ASP A 24 48.86 1.59 -39.99
C ASP A 24 48.36 0.73 -41.16
N VAL A 25 48.23 -0.59 -40.97
CA VAL A 25 47.67 -1.50 -41.99
C VAL A 25 46.21 -1.18 -42.27
N LEU A 26 45.39 -0.95 -41.25
CA LEU A 26 44.00 -0.51 -41.42
C LEU A 26 43.93 0.85 -42.12
N GLY A 27 44.78 1.80 -41.75
CA GLY A 27 44.91 3.09 -42.41
C GLY A 27 45.28 2.95 -43.89
N LEU A 28 46.17 2.01 -44.22
CA LEU A 28 46.55 1.70 -45.58
C LEU A 28 45.38 1.11 -46.37
N VAL A 29 44.63 0.18 -45.78
CA VAL A 29 43.43 -0.43 -46.37
C VAL A 29 42.38 0.65 -46.66
N PHE A 30 42.12 1.56 -45.72
CA PHE A 30 41.20 2.68 -45.95
C PHE A 30 41.71 3.68 -46.99
N HIS A 31 43.03 3.94 -47.04
CA HIS A 31 43.63 4.81 -48.05
C HIS A 31 43.47 4.24 -49.46
N TYR A 32 43.68 2.93 -49.62
CA TYR A 32 43.49 2.23 -50.91
C TYR A 32 42.03 1.98 -51.25
N ALA A 33 41.14 1.82 -50.27
CA ALA A 33 39.70 1.67 -50.47
C ALA A 33 38.99 2.99 -50.82
N LYS A 34 39.59 4.15 -50.49
CA LYS A 34 39.00 5.47 -50.75
C LYS A 34 38.72 5.74 -52.23
N LYS A 35 39.62 5.33 -53.13
CA LYS A 35 39.45 5.51 -54.59
C LYS A 35 38.39 4.58 -55.21
N PRO A 36 38.37 3.26 -54.97
CA PRO A 36 37.33 2.39 -55.51
C PRO A 36 35.96 2.70 -54.91
N ILE A 37 35.86 3.11 -53.65
CA ILE A 37 34.57 3.53 -53.05
C ILE A 37 34.10 4.85 -53.66
N ALA A 38 34.98 5.84 -53.84
CA ALA A 38 34.60 7.08 -54.53
C ALA A 38 34.17 6.83 -55.98
N VAL A 39 34.84 5.93 -56.69
CA VAL A 39 34.45 5.51 -58.05
C VAL A 39 33.11 4.76 -58.02
N ALA A 40 32.89 3.87 -57.06
CA ALA A 40 31.61 3.15 -56.92
C ALA A 40 30.45 4.10 -56.61
N VAL A 41 30.67 5.11 -55.75
CA VAL A 41 29.65 6.13 -55.43
C VAL A 41 29.39 7.04 -56.62
N VAL A 42 30.42 7.45 -57.37
CA VAL A 42 30.23 8.22 -58.61
C VAL A 42 29.53 7.40 -59.67
N LEU A 43 29.88 6.12 -59.85
CA LEU A 43 29.21 5.21 -60.78
C LEU A 43 27.77 4.91 -60.35
N TYR A 44 27.50 4.82 -59.05
CA TYR A 44 26.15 4.65 -58.51
C TYR A 44 25.31 5.91 -58.70
N LEU A 45 25.84 7.09 -58.42
CA LEU A 45 25.14 8.36 -58.66
C LEU A 45 24.96 8.63 -60.15
N LEU A 46 25.92 8.25 -61.00
CA LEU A 46 25.80 8.33 -62.45
C LEU A 46 24.78 7.33 -62.98
N TYR A 47 24.77 6.09 -62.47
CA TYR A 47 23.77 5.07 -62.77
C TYR A 47 22.39 5.53 -62.32
N PHE A 48 22.25 6.08 -61.11
CA PHE A 48 21.00 6.58 -60.58
C PHE A 48 20.50 7.81 -61.36
N ALA A 49 21.37 8.75 -61.70
CA ALA A 49 21.02 9.91 -62.54
C ALA A 49 20.67 9.50 -63.99
N LEU A 50 21.39 8.53 -64.59
CA LEU A 50 21.07 7.95 -65.89
C LEU A 50 19.78 7.13 -65.84
N HIS A 51 19.51 6.44 -64.74
CA HIS A 51 18.30 5.64 -64.55
C HIS A 51 17.09 6.53 -64.31
N LEU A 52 17.24 7.63 -63.57
CA LEU A 52 16.22 8.65 -63.31
C LEU A 52 15.93 9.50 -64.56
N ALA A 53 16.96 9.85 -65.33
CA ALA A 53 16.80 10.53 -66.63
C ALA A 53 16.21 9.59 -67.69
N ARG A 54 16.60 8.30 -67.71
CA ARG A 54 16.03 7.29 -68.60
C ARG A 54 14.57 6.99 -68.24
N THR A 55 14.23 6.82 -66.97
CA THR A 55 12.83 6.60 -66.58
C THR A 55 11.99 7.84 -66.87
N SER A 56 12.43 9.05 -66.49
CA SER A 56 11.69 10.29 -66.74
C SER A 56 11.51 10.63 -68.24
N ALA A 57 12.50 10.35 -69.09
CA ALA A 57 12.37 10.53 -70.54
C ALA A 57 11.40 9.51 -71.18
N TYR A 58 11.36 8.28 -70.69
CA TYR A 58 10.47 7.23 -71.23
C TYR A 58 9.01 7.44 -70.80
N THR A 59 8.75 7.90 -69.58
CA THR A 59 7.36 8.14 -69.13
C THR A 59 6.73 9.37 -69.81
N VAL A 60 7.49 10.44 -70.06
CA VAL A 60 7.00 11.68 -70.70
C VAL A 60 6.82 11.53 -72.22
N LEU A 61 7.61 10.68 -72.90
CA LEU A 61 7.52 10.45 -74.36
C LEU A 61 6.64 9.26 -74.76
N SER A 62 6.29 8.37 -73.82
CA SER A 62 5.43 7.19 -74.08
C SER A 62 4.04 7.48 -74.68
N PRO A 63 3.37 8.64 -74.48
CA PRO A 63 2.07 8.92 -75.11
C PRO A 63 2.15 9.07 -76.64
N ILE A 64 3.33 9.33 -77.21
CA ILE A 64 3.55 9.44 -78.66
C ILE A 64 3.37 8.08 -79.37
N CYS A 65 3.55 6.96 -78.65
CA CYS A 65 3.34 5.61 -79.19
C CYS A 65 1.85 5.24 -79.40
N ARG A 66 0.89 6.12 -79.03
CA ARG A 66 -0.56 5.90 -79.22
C ARG A 66 -1.15 6.62 -80.45
N VAL A 67 -0.34 7.34 -81.24
CA VAL A 67 -0.76 7.96 -82.51
C VAL A 67 -0.62 6.95 -83.66
N PRO A 68 -1.61 6.79 -84.55
CA PRO A 68 -1.49 5.87 -85.69
C PRO A 68 -0.25 6.18 -86.56
N LEU A 69 0.50 5.15 -86.97
CA LEU A 69 1.70 5.17 -87.85
C LEU A 69 3.06 5.54 -87.23
N MET A 70 3.13 5.97 -85.96
CA MET A 70 4.43 6.25 -85.28
C MET A 70 5.18 4.99 -84.84
N ASP A 71 4.52 3.84 -84.84
CA ASP A 71 5.01 2.50 -84.48
C ASP A 71 5.92 1.86 -85.55
N ARG A 72 5.89 2.35 -86.80
CA ARG A 72 6.79 1.89 -87.87
C ARG A 72 8.16 2.59 -87.91
N ALA A 73 8.38 3.61 -87.08
CA ALA A 73 9.62 4.38 -87.08
C ALA A 73 10.76 3.76 -86.25
N GLY A 74 10.53 2.60 -85.59
CA GLY A 74 11.59 1.86 -84.89
C GLY A 74 12.22 2.61 -83.70
N LEU A 75 11.42 3.40 -82.98
CA LEU A 75 11.90 4.17 -81.83
C LEU A 75 12.05 3.25 -80.59
N PRO A 76 13.18 3.31 -79.85
CA PRO A 76 13.57 2.33 -78.83
C PRO A 76 12.69 2.31 -77.56
N PHE A 77 11.72 3.21 -77.43
CA PHE A 77 10.81 3.33 -76.28
C PHE A 77 9.38 2.82 -76.58
N CYS A 78 9.06 2.42 -77.81
CA CYS A 78 7.75 1.81 -78.15
C CYS A 78 7.80 0.28 -78.30
N SER A 79 8.94 -0.38 -78.03
CA SER A 79 9.16 -1.81 -78.35
C SER A 79 8.45 -2.81 -77.43
N ASP A 80 7.97 -2.39 -76.26
CA ASP A 80 7.41 -3.31 -75.24
C ASP A 80 5.87 -3.42 -75.29
N TYR A 81 5.21 -2.68 -76.20
CA TYR A 81 3.75 -2.71 -76.35
C TYR A 81 3.26 -3.92 -77.18
N TYR A 82 4.13 -4.56 -77.96
CA TYR A 82 3.74 -5.62 -78.91
C TYR A 82 3.82 -7.06 -78.36
N TYR A 83 4.50 -7.30 -77.22
CA TYR A 83 4.61 -8.67 -76.66
C TYR A 83 3.40 -9.11 -75.82
N ARG A 84 2.50 -8.20 -75.40
CA ARG A 84 1.31 -8.54 -74.60
C ARG A 84 0.00 -8.70 -75.37
N ARG A 85 -0.06 -8.33 -76.66
CA ARG A 85 -1.32 -8.39 -77.45
C ARG A 85 -1.44 -9.61 -78.38
N TRP A 86 -0.37 -10.39 -78.54
CA TRP A 86 -0.33 -11.57 -79.41
C TRP A 86 0.26 -12.82 -78.74
N ALA A 87 -0.03 -12.97 -77.45
CA ALA A 87 0.03 -14.23 -76.71
C ALA A 87 -1.30 -14.45 -75.97
N GLY A 88 -2.40 -14.27 -76.70
CA GLY A 88 -3.62 -15.03 -76.39
C GLY A 88 -3.41 -16.45 -76.90
N TRP A 89 -4.04 -17.42 -76.24
CA TRP A 89 -3.95 -18.88 -76.42
C TRP A 89 -2.88 -19.56 -75.54
N ASN A 90 -3.37 -20.16 -74.45
CA ASN A 90 -2.72 -21.04 -73.47
C ASN A 90 -1.84 -20.43 -72.35
N THR A 91 -2.48 -19.75 -71.40
CA THR A 91 -2.16 -19.90 -69.97
C THR A 91 -3.47 -20.12 -69.20
N SER A 92 -3.73 -21.37 -68.83
CA SER A 92 -4.71 -21.67 -67.79
C SER A 92 -4.11 -21.20 -66.46
N SER A 93 -4.58 -20.08 -65.90
CA SER A 93 -4.38 -19.81 -64.48
C SER A 93 -5.16 -20.87 -63.70
N GLN A 94 -4.50 -21.55 -62.76
CA GLN A 94 -5.23 -22.41 -61.82
C GLN A 94 -6.18 -21.52 -61.01
N PRO A 95 -7.43 -21.92 -60.78
CA PRO A 95 -8.21 -21.31 -59.71
C PRO A 95 -7.46 -21.58 -58.40
N VAL A 96 -7.16 -20.54 -57.62
CA VAL A 96 -6.64 -20.69 -56.26
C VAL A 96 -7.64 -21.56 -55.50
N GLU A 97 -7.23 -22.74 -55.03
CA GLU A 97 -8.07 -23.66 -54.27
C GLU A 97 -8.36 -23.09 -52.88
N PHE A 98 -9.21 -22.06 -52.79
CA PHE A 98 -9.68 -21.49 -51.53
C PHE A 98 -10.42 -22.53 -50.67
N ASP A 99 -11.00 -23.57 -51.28
CA ASP A 99 -11.60 -24.71 -50.57
C ASP A 99 -10.55 -25.48 -49.74
N GLY A 100 -9.30 -25.57 -50.21
CA GLY A 100 -8.19 -26.18 -49.45
C GLY A 100 -7.77 -25.33 -48.24
N LEU A 101 -7.87 -24.00 -48.35
CA LEU A 101 -7.62 -23.07 -47.24
C LEU A 101 -8.74 -23.13 -46.19
N MET A 102 -10.00 -23.29 -46.61
CA MET A 102 -11.14 -23.48 -45.70
C MET A 102 -11.01 -24.77 -44.88
N GLY A 103 -10.50 -25.86 -45.48
CA GLY A 103 -10.19 -27.09 -44.76
C GLY A 103 -9.07 -26.95 -43.70
N MET A 104 -8.21 -25.94 -43.81
CA MET A 104 -7.19 -25.63 -42.79
C MET A 104 -7.76 -24.85 -41.62
N GLN A 105 -8.80 -24.03 -41.84
CA GLN A 105 -9.45 -23.27 -40.77
C GLN A 105 -10.19 -24.19 -39.80
N ASP A 106 -10.77 -25.28 -40.29
CA ASP A 106 -11.35 -26.35 -39.46
C ASP A 106 -10.29 -27.01 -38.55
N GLN A 107 -9.04 -27.14 -39.03
CA GLN A 107 -7.92 -27.66 -38.24
C GLN A 107 -7.45 -26.66 -37.16
N PHE A 108 -7.46 -25.36 -37.44
CA PHE A 108 -7.20 -24.33 -36.42
C PHE A 108 -8.28 -24.27 -35.35
N GLU A 109 -9.55 -24.48 -35.72
CA GLU A 109 -10.64 -24.63 -34.75
C GLU A 109 -10.40 -25.87 -33.86
N GLU A 110 -9.97 -27.00 -34.41
CA GLU A 110 -9.61 -28.20 -33.64
C GLU A 110 -8.42 -27.98 -32.69
N VAL A 111 -7.39 -27.24 -33.13
CA VAL A 111 -6.25 -26.85 -32.27
C VAL A 111 -6.68 -25.94 -31.12
N LEU A 112 -7.58 -24.98 -31.39
CA LEU A 112 -8.14 -24.10 -30.37
C LEU A 112 -8.97 -24.89 -29.36
N GLU A 113 -9.80 -25.83 -29.80
CA GLU A 113 -10.61 -26.67 -28.92
C GLU A 113 -9.74 -27.56 -28.02
N LYS A 114 -8.67 -28.16 -28.58
CA LYS A 114 -7.69 -28.94 -27.81
C LYS A 114 -6.87 -28.05 -26.85
N SER A 115 -6.54 -26.82 -27.23
CA SER A 115 -5.83 -25.86 -26.36
C SER A 115 -6.70 -25.40 -25.19
N ALA A 116 -8.00 -25.21 -25.39
CA ALA A 116 -8.97 -24.90 -24.34
C ALA A 116 -9.10 -26.01 -23.28
N GLN A 117 -8.72 -27.25 -23.64
CA GLN A 117 -8.63 -28.36 -22.70
C GLN A 117 -7.36 -28.26 -21.83
N GLY A 118 -6.27 -27.71 -22.38
CA GLY A 118 -4.98 -27.52 -21.72
C GLY A 118 -4.86 -26.27 -20.82
N VAL A 119 -5.86 -25.40 -20.76
CA VAL A 119 -5.77 -24.12 -20.02
C VAL A 119 -5.67 -24.29 -18.50
N SER A 120 -6.17 -25.40 -17.94
CA SER A 120 -6.08 -25.70 -16.51
C SER A 120 -4.77 -26.41 -16.12
N LEU A 121 -4.02 -26.94 -17.08
CA LEU A 121 -2.79 -27.69 -16.83
C LEU A 121 -1.74 -26.91 -16.02
N PRO A 122 -1.49 -25.60 -16.26
CA PRO A 122 -0.56 -24.84 -15.41
C PRO A 122 -0.97 -24.84 -13.94
N LEU A 123 -2.27 -24.72 -13.65
CA LEU A 123 -2.83 -24.75 -12.30
C LEU A 123 -2.75 -26.15 -11.68
N GLU A 124 -2.97 -27.19 -12.48
CA GLU A 124 -2.83 -28.59 -12.06
C GLU A 124 -1.36 -28.94 -11.76
N MET A 125 -0.41 -28.46 -12.56
CA MET A 125 1.03 -28.60 -12.28
C MET A 125 1.45 -27.84 -11.03
N LYS A 126 0.92 -26.63 -10.81
CA LYS A 126 1.10 -25.87 -9.56
C LYS A 126 0.53 -26.60 -8.34
N ARG A 127 -0.62 -27.27 -8.51
CA ARG A 127 -1.23 -28.08 -7.46
C ARG A 127 -0.37 -29.29 -7.15
N SER A 128 0.13 -29.97 -8.18
CA SER A 128 1.06 -31.09 -8.03
C SER A 128 2.34 -30.69 -7.30
N GLU A 129 2.94 -29.54 -7.66
CA GLU A 129 4.08 -28.93 -6.95
C GLU A 129 3.76 -28.74 -5.46
N SER A 130 2.58 -28.19 -5.13
CA SER A 130 2.16 -27.99 -3.74
C SER A 130 1.94 -29.31 -3.00
N SER A 131 1.30 -30.30 -3.63
CA SER A 131 1.07 -31.62 -3.03
C SER A 131 2.39 -32.34 -2.75
N VAL A 132 3.36 -32.25 -3.65
CA VAL A 132 4.69 -32.81 -3.45
C VAL A 132 5.50 -32.03 -2.40
N ARG A 133 5.31 -30.72 -2.30
CA ARG A 133 5.89 -29.89 -1.21
C ARG A 133 5.40 -30.32 0.16
N ASP A 134 4.10 -30.58 0.29
CA ASP A 134 3.51 -31.04 1.54
C ASP A 134 4.04 -32.44 1.91
N LEU A 135 4.14 -33.35 0.94
CA LEU A 135 4.77 -34.66 1.14
C LEU A 135 6.24 -34.56 1.54
N ARG A 136 7.01 -33.66 0.92
CA ARG A 136 8.41 -33.39 1.28
C ARG A 136 8.52 -32.91 2.73
N MET A 137 7.65 -31.99 3.16
CA MET A 137 7.61 -31.53 4.54
C MET A 137 7.35 -32.68 5.51
N LEU A 138 6.41 -33.56 5.20
CA LEU A 138 6.14 -34.76 6.00
C LEU A 138 7.38 -35.68 6.07
N VAL A 139 8.06 -35.89 4.94
CA VAL A 139 9.26 -36.73 4.88
C VAL A 139 10.45 -36.12 5.63
N GLN A 140 10.61 -34.79 5.61
CA GLN A 140 11.68 -34.08 6.32
C GLN A 140 11.68 -34.37 7.83
N PHE A 141 10.49 -34.50 8.42
CA PHE A 141 10.30 -34.80 9.84
C PHE A 141 10.05 -36.28 10.14
N SER A 142 10.10 -37.15 9.12
CA SER A 142 9.93 -38.60 9.28
C SER A 142 11.25 -39.32 9.61
N SER A 143 11.14 -40.54 10.12
CA SER A 143 12.28 -41.43 10.41
C SER A 143 12.59 -42.41 9.26
N LEU A 144 12.29 -42.04 8.01
CA LEU A 144 12.49 -42.91 6.84
C LEU A 144 14.00 -43.10 6.52
N PRO A 145 14.46 -44.35 6.29
CA PRO A 145 15.87 -44.61 5.95
C PRO A 145 16.17 -44.11 4.53
N GLY A 146 17.05 -43.12 4.39
CA GLY A 146 17.43 -42.49 3.10
C GLY A 146 16.60 -41.25 2.73
N LYS A 147 15.92 -40.62 3.70
CA LYS A 147 15.09 -39.42 3.53
C LYS A 147 15.75 -38.26 2.75
N GLU A 148 17.07 -38.14 2.78
CA GLU A 148 17.81 -37.10 2.06
C GLU A 148 17.79 -37.31 0.54
N GLU A 149 17.89 -38.55 0.09
CA GLU A 149 17.79 -38.93 -1.33
C GLU A 149 16.36 -38.68 -1.84
N LEU A 150 15.35 -39.09 -1.06
CA LEU A 150 13.94 -38.85 -1.40
C LEU A 150 13.58 -37.35 -1.38
N ALA A 151 14.13 -36.58 -0.44
CA ALA A 151 13.95 -35.12 -0.40
C ALA A 151 14.55 -34.43 -1.64
N LEU A 152 15.69 -34.92 -2.12
CA LEU A 152 16.34 -34.42 -3.33
C LEU A 152 15.51 -34.69 -4.59
N GLU A 153 14.91 -35.89 -4.69
CA GLU A 153 13.98 -36.18 -5.79
C GLU A 153 12.73 -35.29 -5.71
N PHE A 154 12.19 -35.02 -4.51
CA PHE A 154 11.05 -34.10 -4.35
C PHE A 154 11.40 -32.67 -4.77
N ASP A 155 12.59 -32.19 -4.42
CA ASP A 155 13.09 -30.90 -4.87
C ASP A 155 13.24 -30.85 -6.40
N GLY A 156 13.76 -31.92 -7.01
CA GLY A 156 13.86 -32.08 -8.46
C GLY A 156 12.50 -32.05 -9.16
N TYR A 157 11.51 -32.78 -8.64
CA TYR A 157 10.14 -32.75 -9.16
C TYR A 157 9.47 -31.38 -9.01
N MET A 158 9.57 -30.74 -7.83
CA MET A 158 8.99 -29.42 -7.60
C MET A 158 9.56 -28.37 -8.56
N GLU A 159 10.85 -28.45 -8.88
CA GLU A 159 11.47 -27.58 -9.88
C GLU A 159 10.92 -27.86 -11.27
N ALA A 160 10.90 -29.14 -11.70
CA ALA A 160 10.39 -29.54 -13.01
C ALA A 160 8.90 -29.16 -13.17
N ALA A 161 8.06 -29.37 -12.15
CA ALA A 161 6.65 -28.99 -12.16
C ALA A 161 6.44 -27.47 -12.23
N ARG A 162 7.29 -26.69 -11.56
CA ARG A 162 7.24 -25.22 -11.60
C ARG A 162 7.61 -24.69 -12.99
N VAL A 163 8.68 -25.22 -13.58
CA VAL A 163 9.11 -24.88 -14.94
C VAL A 163 8.03 -25.30 -15.96
N ALA A 164 7.52 -26.53 -15.85
CA ALA A 164 6.45 -27.02 -16.73
C ALA A 164 5.18 -26.16 -16.64
N SER A 165 4.78 -25.74 -15.44
CA SER A 165 3.64 -24.83 -15.25
C SER A 165 3.84 -23.49 -15.98
N ASN A 166 5.02 -22.88 -15.83
CA ASN A 166 5.34 -21.62 -16.50
C ASN A 166 5.40 -21.77 -18.03
N ASP A 167 6.00 -22.85 -18.52
CA ASP A 167 6.13 -23.11 -19.95
C ASP A 167 4.77 -23.44 -20.58
N LEU A 168 3.91 -24.21 -19.91
CA LEU A 168 2.52 -24.45 -20.32
C LEU A 168 1.71 -23.15 -20.38
N GLN A 169 1.89 -22.25 -19.41
CA GLN A 169 1.21 -20.96 -19.39
C GLN A 169 1.65 -20.06 -20.56
N ARG A 170 2.96 -20.04 -20.86
CA ARG A 170 3.51 -19.31 -22.01
C ARG A 170 3.03 -19.91 -23.33
N PHE A 171 3.09 -21.23 -23.46
CA PHE A 171 2.64 -21.96 -24.64
C PHE A 171 1.16 -21.69 -24.94
N ASN A 172 0.26 -21.85 -23.94
CA ASN A 172 -1.17 -21.57 -24.10
C ASN A 172 -1.44 -20.11 -24.52
N SER A 173 -0.70 -19.15 -23.96
CA SER A 173 -0.83 -17.73 -24.33
C SER A 173 -0.38 -17.48 -25.78
N ARG A 174 0.69 -18.13 -26.22
CA ARG A 174 1.22 -17.99 -27.59
C ARG A 174 0.37 -18.68 -28.64
N VAL A 175 -0.24 -19.82 -28.33
CA VAL A 175 -1.25 -20.45 -29.20
C VAL A 175 -2.42 -19.49 -29.44
N GLY A 176 -2.93 -18.85 -28.38
CA GLY A 176 -3.96 -17.83 -28.49
C GLY A 176 -3.56 -16.64 -29.35
N PHE A 177 -2.33 -16.14 -29.17
CA PHE A 177 -1.77 -15.04 -29.97
C PHE A 177 -1.59 -15.40 -31.45
N ALA A 178 -1.11 -16.61 -31.75
CA ALA A 178 -0.92 -17.06 -33.13
C ALA A 178 -2.24 -17.10 -33.91
N VAL A 179 -3.32 -17.56 -33.28
CA VAL A 179 -4.66 -17.55 -33.89
C VAL A 179 -5.19 -16.13 -34.09
N ASP A 180 -5.06 -15.26 -33.08
CA ASP A 180 -5.47 -13.86 -33.19
C ASP A 180 -4.71 -13.15 -34.34
N HIS A 181 -3.45 -13.54 -34.57
CA HIS A 181 -2.63 -13.06 -35.68
C HIS A 181 -3.08 -13.61 -37.04
N VAL A 182 -3.45 -14.89 -37.14
CA VAL A 182 -4.05 -15.48 -38.36
C VAL A 182 -5.36 -14.78 -38.73
N ILE A 183 -6.22 -14.50 -37.75
CA ILE A 183 -7.47 -13.74 -37.93
C ILE A 183 -7.17 -12.33 -38.45
N ALA A 184 -6.18 -11.65 -37.85
CA ALA A 184 -5.78 -10.30 -38.26
C ALA A 184 -5.22 -10.25 -39.69
N ILE A 185 -4.38 -11.24 -40.05
CA ILE A 185 -3.86 -11.40 -41.41
C ILE A 185 -5.01 -11.63 -42.39
N ASN A 186 -5.89 -12.60 -42.15
CA ASN A 186 -6.98 -12.91 -43.06
C ASN A 186 -7.93 -11.72 -43.25
N ARG A 187 -8.21 -10.96 -42.19
CA ARG A 187 -9.00 -9.73 -42.25
C ARG A 187 -8.29 -8.61 -43.02
N HIS A 188 -6.97 -8.50 -42.91
CA HIS A 188 -6.20 -7.56 -43.73
C HIS A 188 -6.30 -7.92 -45.22
N THR A 189 -6.15 -9.20 -45.56
CA THR A 189 -6.27 -9.71 -46.92
C THR A 189 -7.68 -9.47 -47.49
N ALA A 190 -8.74 -9.78 -46.73
CA ALA A 190 -10.11 -9.50 -47.14
C ALA A 190 -10.34 -8.01 -47.42
N ARG A 191 -9.94 -7.11 -46.51
CA ARG A 191 -10.07 -5.64 -46.73
C ARG A 191 -9.25 -5.15 -47.92
N TYR A 192 -8.05 -5.69 -48.11
CA TYR A 192 -7.20 -5.34 -49.23
C TYR A 192 -7.85 -5.73 -50.56
N LEU A 193 -8.47 -6.93 -50.63
CA LEU A 193 -9.21 -7.40 -51.81
C LEU A 193 -10.52 -6.63 -52.05
N ASP A 194 -11.26 -6.30 -50.99
CA ASP A 194 -12.51 -5.53 -51.03
C ASP A 194 -12.29 -4.10 -51.57
N GLY A 195 -11.16 -3.48 -51.22
CA GLY A 195 -10.74 -2.17 -51.75
C GLY A 195 -10.51 -2.13 -53.27
N PHE A 196 -10.32 -3.29 -53.91
CA PHE A 196 -10.23 -3.38 -55.38
C PHE A 196 -11.57 -3.76 -56.02
N ALA A 197 -12.41 -4.56 -55.35
CA ALA A 197 -13.76 -4.90 -55.84
C ALA A 197 -14.66 -3.65 -55.88
N THR A 198 -14.61 -2.82 -54.84
CA THR A 198 -15.33 -1.53 -54.75
C THR A 198 -14.93 -0.52 -55.83
N LYS A 199 -13.65 -0.46 -56.21
CA LYS A 199 -13.18 0.36 -57.36
C LYS A 199 -13.77 -0.11 -58.70
N GLN A 200 -14.02 -1.42 -58.87
CA GLN A 200 -14.58 -1.98 -60.09
C GLN A 200 -16.09 -1.70 -60.22
N GLU A 201 -16.81 -1.61 -59.09
CA GLU A 201 -18.24 -1.25 -59.04
C GLU A 201 -18.49 0.27 -59.20
N GLU A 202 -17.60 1.13 -58.68
CA GLU A 202 -17.70 2.59 -58.87
C GLU A 202 -17.47 3.02 -60.33
N GLU A 203 -16.60 2.34 -61.10
CA GLU A 203 -16.43 2.62 -62.53
C GLU A 203 -17.65 2.17 -63.38
N ALA A 204 -18.35 1.11 -62.96
CA ALA A 204 -19.54 0.59 -63.63
C ALA A 204 -20.80 1.48 -63.43
N ALA A 205 -20.85 2.27 -62.35
CA ALA A 205 -21.97 3.15 -62.01
C ALA A 205 -21.96 4.53 -62.72
N SER A 206 -20.92 4.85 -63.52
CA SER A 206 -20.80 6.13 -64.20
C SER A 206 -21.57 6.19 -65.55
N GLY A 207 -22.54 7.10 -65.64
CA GLY A 207 -23.32 7.38 -66.85
C GLY A 207 -22.47 7.90 -68.02
N TRP A 208 -23.04 7.95 -69.22
CA TRP A 208 -22.32 8.20 -70.48
C TRP A 208 -21.42 9.46 -70.50
N LEU A 209 -21.75 10.49 -69.72
CA LEU A 209 -20.95 11.71 -69.54
C LEU A 209 -19.64 11.47 -68.78
N GLY A 210 -19.64 10.60 -67.76
CA GLY A 210 -18.43 10.20 -67.04
C GLY A 210 -17.45 9.42 -67.93
N ARG A 211 -17.97 8.60 -68.84
CA ARG A 211 -17.16 7.82 -69.81
C ARG A 211 -16.51 8.70 -70.88
N LEU A 212 -17.11 9.84 -71.24
CA LEU A 212 -16.53 10.78 -72.20
C LEU A 212 -15.41 11.60 -71.57
N ALA A 213 -15.61 12.08 -70.32
CA ALA A 213 -14.59 12.80 -69.55
C ALA A 213 -13.37 11.91 -69.23
N GLY A 214 -13.60 10.64 -68.86
CA GLY A 214 -12.54 9.66 -68.65
C GLY A 214 -11.72 9.35 -69.91
N ARG A 215 -12.33 9.35 -71.10
CA ARG A 215 -11.62 9.15 -72.38
C ARG A 215 -10.78 10.36 -72.81
N LEU A 216 -11.20 11.57 -72.48
CA LEU A 216 -10.49 12.81 -72.82
C LEU A 216 -9.27 13.06 -71.93
N LEU A 217 -9.30 12.57 -70.69
CA LEU A 217 -8.21 12.66 -69.71
C LEU A 217 -7.39 11.37 -69.54
N ALA A 218 -7.73 10.31 -70.29
CA ALA A 218 -7.02 9.02 -70.33
C ALA A 218 -5.48 9.08 -70.58
N PRO A 219 -4.88 10.13 -71.21
CA PRO A 219 -3.42 10.22 -71.32
C PRO A 219 -2.72 10.67 -70.04
N PHE A 220 -3.45 11.18 -69.04
CA PHE A 220 -2.89 11.77 -67.81
C PHE A 220 -3.31 11.05 -66.52
N GLN A 221 -4.01 9.91 -66.62
CA GLN A 221 -4.37 9.06 -65.48
C GLN A 221 -3.46 7.83 -65.41
N ALA A 222 -2.86 7.57 -64.25
CA ALA A 222 -2.09 6.36 -64.01
C ALA A 222 -3.03 5.14 -64.01
N ALA A 223 -2.77 4.17 -64.90
CA ALA A 223 -3.53 2.93 -64.94
C ALA A 223 -3.00 1.97 -63.86
N ASP A 224 -3.73 1.83 -62.74
CA ASP A 224 -3.55 0.70 -61.81
C ASP A 224 -4.20 -0.55 -62.43
N VAL A 225 -3.39 -1.40 -63.06
CA VAL A 225 -3.86 -2.67 -63.64
C VAL A 225 -3.65 -3.79 -62.62
N PHE A 226 -4.75 -4.33 -62.10
CA PHE A 226 -4.82 -5.57 -61.31
C PHE A 226 -4.29 -6.76 -62.12
N SER A 227 -3.30 -7.50 -61.61
CA SER A 227 -2.84 -8.76 -62.19
C SER A 227 -3.05 -9.91 -61.20
N GLU A 228 -3.53 -11.05 -61.70
CA GLU A 228 -3.74 -12.31 -60.96
C GLU A 228 -2.46 -12.78 -60.24
N GLN A 229 -1.29 -12.35 -60.73
CA GLN A 229 0.03 -12.55 -60.10
C GLN A 229 0.19 -11.86 -58.74
N ARG A 230 -0.31 -10.62 -58.55
CA ARG A 230 -0.18 -9.94 -57.24
C ARG A 230 -1.01 -10.60 -56.15
N LEU A 231 -2.15 -11.19 -56.51
CA LEU A 231 -3.00 -11.92 -55.58
C LEU A 231 -2.34 -13.25 -55.17
N LEU A 232 -1.63 -13.89 -56.11
CA LEU A 232 -0.81 -15.07 -55.87
C LEU A 232 0.40 -14.75 -54.97
N ASP A 233 1.11 -13.66 -55.23
CA ASP A 233 2.27 -13.23 -54.43
C ASP A 233 1.86 -12.93 -52.98
N GLN A 234 0.76 -12.21 -52.78
CA GLN A 234 0.21 -11.91 -51.45
C GLN A 234 -0.23 -13.19 -50.72
N TYR A 235 -0.81 -14.16 -51.43
CA TYR A 235 -1.21 -15.45 -50.89
C TYR A 235 -0.01 -16.29 -50.42
N VAL A 236 1.08 -16.29 -51.19
CA VAL A 236 2.34 -17.00 -50.84
C VAL A 236 3.02 -16.35 -49.63
N GLU A 237 3.01 -15.02 -49.54
CA GLU A 237 3.57 -14.30 -48.40
C GLU A 237 2.79 -14.59 -47.11
N HIS A 238 1.46 -14.59 -47.16
CA HIS A 238 0.62 -14.89 -46.00
C HIS A 238 0.74 -16.34 -45.53
N THR A 239 0.75 -17.30 -46.45
CA THR A 239 0.91 -18.73 -46.12
C THR A 239 2.27 -19.02 -45.50
N ALA A 240 3.34 -18.35 -45.96
CA ALA A 240 4.66 -18.43 -45.35
C ALA A 240 4.69 -17.87 -43.91
N ALA A 241 4.11 -16.69 -43.69
CA ALA A 241 4.08 -16.05 -42.37
C ALA A 241 3.30 -16.88 -41.32
N VAL A 242 2.24 -17.57 -41.74
CA VAL A 242 1.48 -18.48 -40.86
C VAL A 242 2.26 -19.77 -40.59
N SER A 243 2.93 -20.35 -41.60
CA SER A 243 3.76 -21.55 -41.45
C SER A 243 4.90 -21.36 -40.44
N ASP A 244 5.62 -20.24 -40.53
CA ASP A 244 6.74 -19.93 -39.61
C ASP A 244 6.28 -19.84 -38.14
N LYS A 245 5.08 -19.30 -37.90
CA LYS A 245 4.53 -19.20 -36.54
C LYS A 245 4.10 -20.54 -35.97
N ILE A 246 3.65 -21.47 -36.80
CA ILE A 246 3.34 -22.84 -36.37
C ILE A 246 4.63 -23.60 -36.04
N ALA A 247 5.69 -23.40 -36.82
CA ALA A 247 6.99 -23.98 -36.55
C ALA A 247 7.54 -23.53 -35.18
N ASP A 248 7.42 -22.23 -34.85
CA ASP A 248 7.77 -21.69 -33.52
C ASP A 248 6.99 -22.41 -32.40
N LEU A 249 5.67 -22.60 -32.56
CA LEU A 249 4.81 -23.25 -31.57
C LEU A 249 5.16 -24.74 -31.37
N ILE A 250 5.57 -25.46 -32.42
CA ILE A 250 5.96 -26.87 -32.32
C ILE A 250 7.23 -27.01 -31.48
N VAL A 251 8.21 -26.12 -31.66
CA VAL A 251 9.46 -26.12 -30.88
C VAL A 251 9.16 -25.87 -29.40
N GLU A 252 8.27 -24.92 -29.10
CA GLU A 252 7.86 -24.64 -27.72
C GLU A 252 7.12 -25.80 -27.07
N ALA A 253 6.21 -26.44 -27.79
CA ALA A 253 5.49 -27.62 -27.29
C ALA A 253 6.45 -28.79 -27.01
N GLN A 254 7.48 -28.98 -27.85
CA GLN A 254 8.53 -29.98 -27.62
C GLN A 254 9.36 -29.67 -26.37
N ALA A 255 9.63 -28.39 -26.09
CA ALA A 255 10.31 -27.98 -24.85
C ALA A 255 9.45 -28.28 -23.60
N VAL A 256 8.14 -28.02 -23.67
CA VAL A 256 7.18 -28.38 -22.60
C VAL A 256 7.17 -29.88 -22.34
N LEU A 257 7.12 -30.70 -23.39
CA LEU A 257 7.15 -32.16 -23.28
C LEU A 257 8.46 -32.66 -22.65
N TRP A 258 9.60 -32.05 -22.97
CA TRP A 258 10.89 -32.40 -22.37
C TRP A 258 10.91 -32.11 -20.86
N THR A 259 10.36 -30.97 -20.44
CA THR A 259 10.24 -30.63 -19.01
C THR A 259 9.27 -31.57 -18.27
N LEU A 260 8.16 -31.94 -18.89
CA LEU A 260 7.22 -32.92 -18.33
C LEU A 260 7.84 -34.33 -18.22
N ALA A 261 8.67 -34.74 -19.18
CA ALA A 261 9.43 -35.99 -19.12
C ALA A 261 10.46 -35.97 -17.97
N ARG A 262 11.12 -34.83 -17.74
CA ARG A 262 12.03 -34.68 -16.58
C ARG A 262 11.28 -34.79 -15.24
N ALA A 263 10.04 -34.31 -15.17
CA ALA A 263 9.20 -34.50 -13.99
C ALA A 263 8.81 -35.98 -13.80
N GLU A 264 8.61 -36.73 -14.88
CA GLU A 264 8.39 -38.19 -14.86
C GLU A 264 9.59 -38.96 -14.34
N ASP A 265 10.81 -38.62 -14.78
CA ASP A 265 12.04 -39.25 -14.27
C ASP A 265 12.14 -39.17 -12.75
N HIS A 266 11.85 -37.99 -12.16
CA HIS A 266 11.85 -37.81 -10.71
C HIS A 266 10.73 -38.60 -10.00
N LEU A 267 9.53 -38.71 -10.59
CA LEU A 267 8.46 -39.54 -10.03
C LEU A 267 8.78 -41.04 -10.09
N ASP A 268 9.43 -41.50 -11.16
CA ASP A 268 9.87 -42.88 -11.31
C ASP A 268 10.97 -43.21 -10.29
N LEU A 269 11.90 -42.30 -10.05
CA LEU A 269 12.92 -42.43 -9.00
C LEU A 269 12.28 -42.48 -7.60
N MET A 270 11.31 -41.61 -7.31
CA MET A 270 10.53 -41.66 -6.06
C MET A 270 9.80 -43.00 -5.91
N THR A 271 9.15 -43.48 -6.97
CA THR A 271 8.39 -44.73 -6.96
C THR A 271 9.31 -45.93 -6.79
N ALA A 272 10.43 -45.96 -7.50
CA ALA A 272 11.46 -46.99 -7.36
C ALA A 272 12.04 -47.01 -5.94
N TYR A 273 12.21 -45.84 -5.33
CA TYR A 273 12.63 -45.71 -3.94
C TYR A 273 11.58 -46.22 -2.96
N VAL A 274 10.30 -45.87 -3.13
CA VAL A 274 9.19 -46.39 -2.32
C VAL A 274 9.12 -47.92 -2.41
N VAL A 275 9.23 -48.50 -3.61
CA VAL A 275 9.22 -49.96 -3.83
C VAL A 275 10.46 -50.64 -3.22
N ARG A 276 11.64 -50.02 -3.32
CA ARG A 276 12.89 -50.52 -2.69
C ARG A 276 12.79 -50.49 -1.17
N THR A 277 12.25 -49.42 -0.61
CA THR A 277 12.00 -49.26 0.82
C THR A 277 10.94 -50.26 1.30
N GLN A 278 9.90 -50.53 0.50
CA GLN A 278 8.91 -51.56 0.77
C GLN A 278 9.51 -52.98 0.77
N ARG A 279 10.53 -53.24 -0.06
CA ARG A 279 11.33 -54.49 0.00
C ARG A 279 12.24 -54.56 1.22
N VAL A 280 12.84 -53.44 1.67
CA VAL A 280 13.61 -53.38 2.94
C VAL A 280 12.69 -53.57 4.15
N VAL A 281 11.47 -53.04 4.09
CA VAL A 281 10.41 -53.24 5.10
C VAL A 281 9.84 -54.67 5.04
N GLN A 282 9.75 -55.31 3.87
CA GLN A 282 9.44 -56.74 3.74
C GLN A 282 10.59 -57.65 4.20
N SER A 283 11.85 -57.27 3.98
CA SER A 283 13.02 -57.98 4.52
C SER A 283 13.07 -57.89 6.05
N ARG A 284 12.64 -56.75 6.63
CA ARG A 284 12.42 -56.60 8.08
C ARG A 284 11.11 -57.24 8.58
N ARG A 285 10.20 -57.67 7.68
CA ARG A 285 9.00 -58.42 8.06
C ARG A 285 9.34 -59.85 8.48
N GLU A 286 10.41 -60.47 7.99
CA GLU A 286 10.75 -61.85 8.40
C GLU A 286 11.29 -61.95 9.84
N ASP A 287 11.83 -60.87 10.42
CA ASP A 287 12.37 -60.87 11.79
C ASP A 287 11.47 -60.19 12.85
N VAL A 288 10.40 -59.48 12.47
CA VAL A 288 9.64 -58.62 13.41
C VAL A 288 8.11 -58.84 13.37
N LEU A 289 7.61 -59.69 12.47
CA LEU A 289 6.17 -60.01 12.36
C LEU A 289 5.57 -60.69 13.61
N TRP A 290 6.37 -61.07 14.61
CA TRP A 290 5.91 -61.74 15.83
C TRP A 290 5.59 -60.79 17.01
N THR A 291 6.23 -59.61 17.12
CA THR A 291 6.14 -58.78 18.35
C THR A 291 5.25 -57.54 18.22
N LEU A 292 4.95 -57.06 17.00
CA LEU A 292 4.09 -55.87 16.81
C LEU A 292 2.66 -56.19 16.37
N ARG A 293 2.36 -57.47 16.12
CA ARG A 293 1.02 -57.99 15.85
C ARG A 293 0.14 -58.08 17.11
N THR A 294 0.69 -57.74 18.28
CA THR A 294 0.04 -57.77 19.60
C THR A 294 -0.39 -56.39 20.11
N LEU A 295 0.00 -55.28 19.48
CA LEU A 295 -0.49 -53.92 19.78
C LEU A 295 -1.39 -53.40 18.65
N VAL A 296 -2.28 -54.29 18.18
CA VAL A 296 -3.23 -54.07 17.09
C VAL A 296 -4.27 -53.03 17.52
N GLY A 297 -3.94 -51.79 17.14
CA GLY A 297 -4.80 -50.61 17.12
C GLY A 297 -4.09 -49.44 16.40
N ALA A 298 -2.76 -49.38 16.49
CA ALA A 298 -1.97 -48.25 15.99
C ALA A 298 -1.71 -48.24 14.48
N ASN A 299 -1.85 -49.37 13.77
CA ASN A 299 -1.33 -49.48 12.39
C ASN A 299 -2.38 -49.30 11.27
N MET A 300 -3.68 -49.14 11.60
CA MET A 300 -4.66 -48.73 10.58
C MET A 300 -4.50 -47.27 10.17
N ALA A 301 -4.06 -46.40 11.09
CA ALA A 301 -3.81 -44.99 10.80
C ALA A 301 -2.56 -44.79 9.92
N GLN A 302 -1.49 -45.55 10.18
CA GLN A 302 -0.30 -45.54 9.32
C GLN A 302 -0.55 -46.17 7.95
N GLN A 303 -1.35 -47.25 7.87
CA GLN A 303 -1.79 -47.78 6.57
C GLN A 303 -2.71 -46.81 5.83
N ARG A 304 -3.66 -46.15 6.50
CA ARG A 304 -4.51 -45.13 5.87
C ARG A 304 -3.72 -43.91 5.42
N ALA A 305 -2.76 -43.44 6.22
CA ALA A 305 -1.87 -42.35 5.84
C ALA A 305 -1.02 -42.73 4.63
N LEU A 306 -0.47 -43.96 4.60
CA LEU A 306 0.25 -44.46 3.43
C LEU A 306 -0.64 -44.63 2.20
N ASP A 307 -1.90 -45.08 2.36
CA ASP A 307 -2.87 -45.18 1.26
C ASP A 307 -3.34 -43.81 0.76
N GLU A 308 -3.47 -42.82 1.66
CA GLU A 308 -3.75 -41.42 1.35
C GLU A 308 -2.58 -40.77 0.61
N ASP A 309 -1.35 -40.96 1.08
CA ASP A 309 -0.12 -40.49 0.43
C ASP A 309 0.06 -41.14 -0.97
N LEU A 310 -0.25 -42.43 -1.11
CA LEU A 310 -0.24 -43.13 -2.40
C LEU A 310 -1.34 -42.61 -3.33
N ALA A 311 -2.49 -42.22 -2.79
CA ALA A 311 -3.58 -41.60 -3.56
C ALA A 311 -3.20 -40.20 -4.06
N VAL A 312 -2.43 -39.44 -3.28
CA VAL A 312 -1.85 -38.15 -3.68
C VAL A 312 -0.82 -38.35 -4.80
N LEU A 313 0.11 -39.29 -4.67
CA LEU A 313 1.10 -39.58 -5.73
C LEU A 313 0.44 -40.08 -7.02
N ARG A 314 -0.57 -40.94 -6.94
CA ARG A 314 -1.39 -41.35 -8.11
C ARG A 314 -2.19 -40.20 -8.71
N ARG A 315 -2.48 -39.15 -7.95
CA ARG A 315 -3.12 -37.94 -8.46
C ARG A 315 -2.11 -37.09 -9.21
N VAL A 316 -0.93 -36.89 -8.62
CA VAL A 316 0.21 -36.19 -9.23
C VAL A 316 0.58 -36.83 -10.58
N ASP A 317 0.66 -38.15 -10.65
CA ASP A 317 0.94 -38.86 -11.91
C ASP A 317 -0.19 -38.70 -12.95
N ARG A 318 -1.45 -38.73 -12.52
CA ARG A 318 -2.59 -38.48 -13.41
C ARG A 318 -2.62 -37.06 -13.97
N ASP A 319 -2.37 -36.06 -13.13
CA ASP A 319 -2.37 -34.65 -13.53
C ASP A 319 -1.24 -34.40 -14.55
N ARG A 320 -0.06 -35.03 -14.35
CA ARG A 320 1.06 -34.99 -15.30
C ARG A 320 0.76 -35.74 -16.60
N ALA A 321 0.26 -36.98 -16.52
CA ALA A 321 -0.06 -37.79 -17.70
C ALA A 321 -1.09 -37.10 -18.60
N GLY A 322 -2.09 -36.44 -17.98
CA GLY A 322 -3.05 -35.61 -18.69
C GLY A 322 -2.38 -34.43 -19.41
N ALA A 323 -1.39 -33.79 -18.80
CA ALA A 323 -0.63 -32.71 -19.45
C ALA A 323 0.18 -33.21 -20.66
N VAL A 324 0.86 -34.37 -20.53
CA VAL A 324 1.65 -34.97 -21.63
C VAL A 324 0.76 -35.38 -22.79
N GLU A 325 -0.38 -36.02 -22.52
CA GLU A 325 -1.34 -36.45 -23.54
C GLU A 325 -1.88 -35.25 -24.33
N GLN A 326 -2.30 -34.19 -23.64
CA GLN A 326 -2.86 -33.01 -24.26
C GLN A 326 -1.83 -32.23 -25.09
N VAL A 327 -0.62 -32.01 -24.57
CA VAL A 327 0.44 -31.30 -25.32
C VAL A 327 0.89 -32.14 -26.51
N SER A 328 1.05 -33.46 -26.36
CA SER A 328 1.43 -34.34 -27.48
C SER A 328 0.37 -34.35 -28.59
N SER A 329 -0.91 -34.37 -28.22
CA SER A 329 -2.01 -34.26 -29.19
C SER A 329 -1.98 -32.93 -29.94
N LEU A 330 -1.69 -31.82 -29.25
CA LEU A 330 -1.53 -30.51 -29.88
C LEU A 330 -0.35 -30.46 -30.85
N VAL A 331 0.80 -31.08 -30.51
CA VAL A 331 1.95 -31.15 -31.42
C VAL A 331 1.59 -31.87 -32.72
N VAL A 332 0.89 -32.99 -32.63
CA VAL A 332 0.47 -33.76 -33.82
C VAL A 332 -0.42 -32.93 -34.73
N GLU A 333 -1.36 -32.17 -34.18
CA GLU A 333 -2.23 -31.30 -35.00
C GLU A 333 -1.48 -30.10 -35.59
N LEU A 334 -0.59 -29.46 -34.81
CA LEU A 334 0.24 -28.36 -35.33
C LEU A 334 1.13 -28.84 -36.49
N GLN A 335 1.73 -30.02 -36.36
CA GLN A 335 2.52 -30.63 -37.45
C GLN A 335 1.67 -30.96 -38.67
N ARG A 336 0.40 -31.36 -38.48
CA ARG A 336 -0.54 -31.62 -39.56
C ARG A 336 -0.90 -30.35 -40.32
N ILE A 337 -1.14 -29.24 -39.61
CA ILE A 337 -1.40 -27.94 -40.22
C ILE A 337 -0.16 -27.46 -40.98
N GLN A 338 1.04 -27.58 -40.39
CA GLN A 338 2.29 -27.19 -41.04
C GLN A 338 2.51 -27.98 -42.35
N ALA A 339 2.36 -29.30 -42.30
CA ALA A 339 2.50 -30.16 -43.48
C ALA A 339 1.47 -29.83 -44.57
N GLY A 340 0.24 -29.49 -44.18
CA GLY A 340 -0.79 -29.07 -45.13
C GLY A 340 -0.52 -27.70 -45.76
N LEU A 341 0.03 -26.75 -45.00
CA LEU A 341 0.40 -25.41 -45.49
C LEU A 341 1.59 -25.49 -46.45
N ASP A 342 2.57 -26.35 -46.14
CA ASP A 342 3.69 -26.63 -47.03
C ASP A 342 3.24 -27.33 -48.32
N ASP A 343 2.32 -28.31 -48.27
CA ASP A 343 1.75 -28.96 -49.48
C ASP A 343 0.94 -27.98 -50.34
N LEU A 344 0.14 -27.10 -49.73
CA LEU A 344 -0.58 -26.02 -50.43
C LEU A 344 0.39 -25.04 -51.10
N ARG A 345 1.45 -24.62 -50.39
CA ARG A 345 2.48 -23.74 -50.94
C ARG A 345 3.19 -24.39 -52.13
N ASP A 346 3.58 -25.66 -52.00
CA ASP A 346 4.31 -26.39 -53.03
C ASP A 346 3.45 -26.65 -54.28
N ARG A 347 2.14 -26.89 -54.11
CA ARG A 347 1.18 -27.06 -55.22
C ARG A 347 0.88 -25.76 -55.98
N VAL A 348 0.81 -24.64 -55.26
CA VAL A 348 0.67 -23.31 -55.89
C VAL A 348 1.98 -22.87 -56.57
N ALA A 349 3.13 -23.38 -56.11
CA ALA A 349 4.46 -23.07 -56.66
C ALA A 349 4.92 -24.02 -57.81
N ALA A 350 4.31 -25.19 -58.00
CA ALA A 350 4.75 -26.18 -58.99
C ALA A 350 4.07 -26.03 -60.37
N PRO A 351 4.81 -25.96 -61.49
CA PRO A 351 4.22 -25.96 -62.83
C PRO A 351 4.11 -27.39 -63.38
N ARG A 352 2.90 -27.97 -63.54
CA ARG A 352 2.61 -28.92 -64.65
C ARG A 352 1.19 -29.50 -64.79
N LEU A 353 0.70 -29.41 -66.03
CA LEU A 353 0.08 -30.45 -66.90
C LEU A 353 -0.90 -31.47 -66.27
N ALA A 354 -2.17 -31.10 -66.13
CA ALA A 354 -3.32 -31.97 -66.37
C ALA A 354 -4.58 -31.13 -66.63
N ALA A 355 -5.29 -31.42 -67.72
CA ALA A 355 -6.48 -30.69 -68.15
C ALA A 355 -7.74 -31.23 -67.46
N GLY A 356 -8.59 -30.33 -66.96
CA GLY A 356 -9.92 -30.67 -66.44
C GLY A 356 -10.71 -29.41 -66.12
N SER A 357 -11.90 -29.27 -66.70
CA SER A 357 -12.81 -28.12 -66.61
C SER A 357 -13.27 -27.82 -65.18
N GLY A 358 -12.99 -26.62 -64.67
CA GLY A 358 -13.60 -26.06 -63.46
C GLY A 358 -14.00 -24.60 -63.70
N ALA A 359 -15.22 -24.22 -63.31
CA ALA A 359 -15.80 -22.90 -63.54
C ALA A 359 -14.99 -21.78 -62.85
N LYS A 360 -14.77 -20.65 -63.53
CA LYS A 360 -14.20 -19.43 -62.92
C LYS A 360 -15.17 -18.87 -61.88
N VAL A 361 -14.81 -18.93 -60.60
CA VAL A 361 -15.55 -18.35 -59.49
C VAL A 361 -15.24 -16.83 -59.41
N PRO A 362 -16.24 -15.93 -59.30
CA PRO A 362 -16.00 -14.49 -59.18
C PRO A 362 -15.25 -14.10 -57.91
N LEU A 363 -14.41 -13.05 -57.94
CA LEU A 363 -13.64 -12.54 -56.79
C LEU A 363 -14.52 -12.24 -55.56
N ALA A 364 -15.74 -11.76 -55.78
CA ALA A 364 -16.70 -11.53 -54.70
C ALA A 364 -17.05 -12.79 -53.90
N VAL A 365 -17.12 -13.95 -54.56
CA VAL A 365 -17.37 -15.24 -53.90
C VAL A 365 -16.15 -15.69 -53.10
N HIS A 366 -14.94 -15.37 -53.55
CA HIS A 366 -13.70 -15.63 -52.79
C HIS A 366 -13.59 -14.74 -51.54
N ILE A 367 -13.93 -13.45 -51.63
CA ILE A 367 -13.97 -12.53 -50.48
C ILE A 367 -15.02 -13.01 -49.48
N GLU A 368 -16.23 -13.35 -49.94
CA GLU A 368 -17.30 -13.87 -49.08
C GLU A 368 -16.89 -15.18 -48.37
N THR A 369 -16.11 -16.03 -49.04
CA THR A 369 -15.61 -17.28 -48.47
C THR A 369 -14.56 -17.03 -47.38
N ILE A 370 -13.62 -16.10 -47.59
CA ILE A 370 -12.62 -15.69 -46.60
C ILE A 370 -13.29 -15.04 -45.39
N ASP A 371 -14.24 -14.12 -45.60
CA ASP A 371 -14.95 -13.43 -44.52
C ASP A 371 -15.77 -14.40 -43.68
N ARG A 372 -16.52 -15.34 -44.31
CA ARG A 372 -17.22 -16.40 -43.58
C ARG A 372 -16.25 -17.28 -42.78
N GLY A 373 -15.06 -17.55 -43.32
CA GLY A 373 -14.01 -18.29 -42.63
C GLY A 373 -13.46 -17.56 -41.40
N VAL A 374 -13.19 -16.26 -41.54
CA VAL A 374 -12.76 -15.39 -40.44
C VAL A 374 -13.84 -15.29 -39.36
N GLU A 375 -15.10 -15.10 -39.74
CA GLU A 375 -16.23 -15.04 -38.81
C GLU A 375 -16.41 -16.37 -38.05
N ARG A 376 -16.21 -17.52 -38.71
CA ARG A 376 -16.27 -18.84 -38.04
C ARG A 376 -15.15 -19.00 -37.01
N LEU A 377 -13.91 -18.65 -37.38
CA LEU A 377 -12.75 -18.68 -36.47
C LEU A 377 -12.92 -17.70 -35.29
N GLU A 378 -13.44 -16.50 -35.52
CA GLU A 378 -13.74 -15.55 -34.44
C GLU A 378 -14.86 -16.03 -33.51
N ALA A 379 -15.91 -16.63 -34.08
CA ALA A 379 -16.98 -17.23 -33.29
C ALA A 379 -16.45 -18.41 -32.46
N ALA A 380 -15.61 -19.27 -33.03
CA ALA A 380 -14.95 -20.37 -32.33
C ALA A 380 -14.04 -19.84 -31.20
N ARG A 381 -13.21 -18.83 -31.47
CA ARG A 381 -12.33 -18.20 -30.49
C ARG A 381 -13.10 -17.59 -29.31
N ASN A 382 -14.22 -16.92 -29.58
CA ASN A 382 -15.07 -16.35 -28.54
C ASN A 382 -15.77 -17.42 -27.70
N ARG A 383 -16.28 -18.51 -28.31
CA ARG A 383 -16.83 -19.66 -27.58
C ARG A 383 -15.78 -20.28 -26.65
N ILE A 384 -14.56 -20.42 -27.15
CA ILE A 384 -13.46 -21.05 -26.42
C ILE A 384 -12.99 -20.21 -25.24
N ARG A 385 -12.89 -18.89 -25.37
CA ARG A 385 -12.61 -17.99 -24.23
C ARG A 385 -13.63 -18.16 -23.11
N ALA A 386 -14.92 -18.31 -23.44
CA ALA A 386 -15.96 -18.55 -22.43
C ALA A 386 -15.79 -19.92 -21.74
N VAL A 387 -15.37 -20.95 -22.48
CA VAL A 387 -15.07 -22.28 -21.90
C VAL A 387 -13.81 -22.24 -21.02
N GLU A 388 -12.77 -21.51 -21.43
CA GLU A 388 -11.55 -21.27 -20.65
C GLU A 388 -11.87 -20.59 -19.31
N GLU A 389 -12.66 -19.51 -19.34
CA GLU A 389 -13.11 -18.79 -18.13
C GLU A 389 -13.92 -19.69 -17.20
N GLN A 390 -14.87 -20.48 -17.73
CA GLN A 390 -15.68 -21.41 -16.93
C GLN A 390 -14.83 -22.50 -16.25
N LYS A 391 -13.81 -23.03 -16.93
CA LYS A 391 -12.91 -24.04 -16.35
C LYS A 391 -12.02 -23.44 -15.26
N ILE A 392 -11.47 -22.25 -15.49
CA ILE A 392 -10.70 -21.52 -14.48
C ILE A 392 -11.59 -21.25 -13.26
N GLU A 393 -12.83 -20.80 -13.46
CA GLU A 393 -13.79 -20.57 -12.37
C GLU A 393 -14.15 -21.86 -11.61
N ALA A 394 -14.34 -22.98 -12.32
CA ALA A 394 -14.63 -24.27 -11.71
C ALA A 394 -13.46 -24.78 -10.84
N VAL A 395 -12.22 -24.63 -11.31
CA VAL A 395 -11.01 -24.97 -10.53
C VAL A 395 -10.87 -24.07 -9.31
N LEU A 396 -11.11 -22.75 -9.45
CA LEU A 396 -11.10 -21.80 -8.34
C LEU A 396 -12.20 -22.08 -7.30
N LYS A 397 -13.42 -22.43 -7.75
CA LYS A 397 -14.54 -22.82 -6.86
C LYS A 397 -14.25 -24.12 -6.11
N ARG A 398 -13.65 -25.11 -6.77
CA ARG A 398 -13.21 -26.36 -6.12
C ARG A 398 -12.14 -26.10 -5.05
N GLY A 399 -11.25 -25.13 -5.28
CA GLY A 399 -10.27 -24.68 -4.28
C GLY A 399 -10.88 -23.95 -3.07
N LYS A 400 -12.03 -23.27 -3.24
CA LYS A 400 -12.76 -22.64 -2.13
C LYS A 400 -13.53 -23.63 -1.26
N ALA A 401 -14.05 -24.72 -1.83
CA ALA A 401 -14.85 -25.71 -1.11
C ALA A 401 -14.04 -26.60 -0.13
N GLU A 402 -12.70 -26.66 -0.27
CA GLU A 402 -11.81 -27.46 0.59
C GLU A 402 -11.28 -26.68 1.82
N LYS A 403 -11.51 -25.37 1.96
CA LYS A 403 -11.19 -24.60 3.17
C LYS A 403 -12.28 -24.78 4.24
N ARG A 404 -12.12 -25.79 5.09
CA ARG A 404 -12.96 -26.04 6.29
C ARG A 404 -12.61 -25.18 7.51
N ILE A 405 -11.60 -24.32 7.43
CA ILE A 405 -11.20 -23.41 8.50
C ILE A 405 -11.83 -22.05 8.23
N ASP A 406 -12.70 -21.59 9.12
CA ASP A 406 -13.31 -20.25 9.01
C ASP A 406 -12.25 -19.17 9.30
N MET A 407 -12.43 -17.96 8.77
CA MET A 407 -11.53 -16.82 9.03
C MET A 407 -11.37 -16.54 10.53
N VAL A 408 -12.42 -16.83 11.33
CA VAL A 408 -12.42 -16.71 12.80
C VAL A 408 -11.41 -17.66 13.46
N GLU A 409 -11.28 -18.88 12.94
CA GLU A 409 -10.35 -19.87 13.48
C GLU A 409 -8.89 -19.53 13.16
N LEU A 410 -8.63 -18.81 12.05
CA LEU A 410 -7.29 -18.32 11.70
C LEU A 410 -6.79 -17.25 12.69
N ASP A 411 -7.64 -16.34 13.14
CA ASP A 411 -7.27 -15.31 14.11
C ASP A 411 -6.93 -15.96 15.47
N LYS A 412 -7.73 -16.93 15.92
CA LYS A 412 -7.45 -17.68 17.16
C LYS A 412 -6.18 -18.52 17.04
N LEU A 413 -5.88 -19.08 15.87
CA LEU A 413 -4.61 -19.74 15.60
C LEU A 413 -3.43 -18.77 15.63
N ALA A 414 -3.57 -17.57 15.06
CA ALA A 414 -2.52 -16.57 15.05
C ALA A 414 -2.10 -16.13 16.46
N ILE A 415 -3.06 -15.86 17.35
CA ILE A 415 -2.73 -15.53 18.74
C ILE A 415 -2.18 -16.73 19.52
N SER A 416 -2.64 -17.95 19.23
CA SER A 416 -2.08 -19.17 19.81
C SER A 416 -0.60 -19.34 19.43
N GLN A 417 -0.23 -19.07 18.18
CA GLN A 417 1.17 -19.10 17.75
C GLN A 417 2.04 -18.07 18.48
N LEU A 418 1.53 -16.84 18.67
CA LEU A 418 2.23 -15.84 19.48
C LEU A 418 2.30 -16.24 20.96
N GLY A 419 1.25 -16.88 21.50
CA GLY A 419 1.25 -17.45 22.84
C GLY A 419 2.32 -18.53 23.01
N SER A 420 2.44 -19.45 22.05
CA SER A 420 3.49 -20.48 22.04
C SER A 420 4.91 -19.89 21.92
N LEU A 421 5.09 -18.82 21.12
CA LEU A 421 6.34 -18.07 21.10
C LEU A 421 6.65 -17.44 22.46
N ALA A 422 5.66 -16.81 23.08
CA ALA A 422 5.80 -16.18 24.39
C ALA A 422 6.12 -17.22 25.49
N GLN A 423 5.49 -18.40 25.48
CA GLN A 423 5.82 -19.51 26.37
C GLN A 423 7.28 -19.95 26.21
N ARG A 424 7.79 -20.08 24.97
CA ARG A 424 9.21 -20.40 24.70
C ARG A 424 10.17 -19.29 25.15
N ARG A 425 9.75 -18.03 25.08
CA ARG A 425 10.52 -16.87 25.59
C ARG A 425 10.56 -16.89 27.12
N LEU A 426 9.41 -17.10 27.76
CA LEU A 426 9.29 -17.22 29.22
C LEU A 426 10.11 -18.39 29.77
N ALA A 427 10.02 -19.58 29.15
CA ALA A 427 10.71 -20.79 29.62
C ALA A 427 12.25 -20.64 29.64
N ARG A 428 12.82 -19.73 28.84
CA ARG A 428 14.27 -19.43 28.83
C ARG A 428 14.67 -18.16 29.61
N GLY A 429 13.75 -17.57 30.38
CA GLY A 429 14.06 -16.42 31.24
C GLY A 429 13.82 -15.04 30.63
N VAL A 430 13.12 -14.93 29.49
CA VAL A 430 12.81 -13.61 28.89
C VAL A 430 11.62 -12.98 29.60
N ARG A 431 11.76 -11.72 30.02
CA ARG A 431 10.63 -10.90 30.49
C ARG A 431 9.75 -10.50 29.31
N LEU A 432 8.48 -10.86 29.38
CA LEU A 432 7.53 -10.64 28.30
C LEU A 432 7.07 -9.18 28.22
N ASN A 433 6.91 -8.67 27.01
CA ASN A 433 6.27 -7.39 26.73
C ASN A 433 4.74 -7.52 26.72
N HIS A 434 4.05 -6.41 26.43
CA HIS A 434 2.58 -6.35 26.46
C HIS A 434 1.92 -7.37 25.53
N SER A 435 2.37 -7.44 24.26
CA SER A 435 1.78 -8.32 23.25
C SER A 435 2.03 -9.79 23.57
N GLU A 436 3.24 -10.13 24.03
CA GLU A 436 3.60 -11.48 24.44
C GLU A 436 2.83 -11.96 25.67
N ALA A 437 2.73 -11.11 26.71
CA ALA A 437 1.98 -11.44 27.91
C ALA A 437 0.49 -11.62 27.60
N THR A 438 -0.08 -10.75 26.76
CA THR A 438 -1.46 -10.85 26.29
C THR A 438 -1.70 -12.16 25.54
N ALA A 439 -0.84 -12.49 24.58
CA ALA A 439 -0.99 -13.68 23.76
C ALA A 439 -0.79 -14.97 24.57
N LEU A 440 0.15 -15.00 25.52
CA LEU A 440 0.35 -16.14 26.40
C LEU A 440 -0.90 -16.41 27.24
N ILE A 441 -1.39 -15.39 27.95
CA ILE A 441 -2.58 -15.53 28.80
C ILE A 441 -3.78 -15.90 27.94
N ALA A 442 -3.99 -15.22 26.80
CA ALA A 442 -5.09 -15.51 25.91
C ALA A 442 -5.05 -16.95 25.37
N SER A 443 -3.87 -17.41 24.92
CA SER A 443 -3.68 -18.77 24.41
C SER A 443 -3.96 -19.82 25.50
N ASN A 444 -3.44 -19.62 26.72
CA ASN A 444 -3.68 -20.57 27.80
C ASN A 444 -5.15 -20.61 28.22
N LEU A 445 -5.83 -19.46 28.22
CA LEU A 445 -7.27 -19.43 28.47
C LEU A 445 -8.02 -20.21 27.39
N GLN A 446 -7.65 -20.09 26.11
CA GLN A 446 -8.27 -20.89 25.03
C GLN A 446 -8.08 -22.39 25.24
N GLU A 447 -6.88 -22.84 25.65
CA GLU A 447 -6.62 -24.25 25.96
C GLU A 447 -7.46 -24.73 27.15
N LEU A 448 -7.55 -23.94 28.22
CA LEU A 448 -8.37 -24.28 29.39
C LEU A 448 -9.88 -24.28 29.08
N ILE A 449 -10.33 -23.40 28.18
CA ILE A 449 -11.71 -23.43 27.64
C ILE A 449 -11.93 -24.73 26.87
N ARG A 450 -10.97 -25.10 26.02
CA ARG A 450 -11.03 -26.31 25.18
C ARG A 450 -11.08 -27.59 26.02
N ASP A 451 -10.41 -27.64 27.17
CA ASP A 451 -10.47 -28.78 28.08
C ASP A 451 -11.85 -28.96 28.73
N GLY A 452 -12.65 -27.89 28.81
CA GLY A 452 -14.04 -27.96 29.26
C GLY A 452 -14.25 -28.20 30.76
N ASN A 453 -13.18 -28.08 31.56
CA ASN A 453 -13.20 -28.35 33.01
C ASN A 453 -13.38 -27.09 33.88
N HIS A 454 -13.44 -25.90 33.27
CA HIS A 454 -13.48 -24.62 33.98
C HIS A 454 -14.68 -23.78 33.54
N THR A 455 -15.30 -23.09 34.50
CA THR A 455 -16.31 -22.07 34.21
C THR A 455 -15.65 -20.75 33.80
N VAL A 456 -16.44 -19.82 33.25
CA VAL A 456 -15.97 -18.45 32.98
C VAL A 456 -15.35 -17.81 34.23
N ALA A 457 -16.01 -17.94 35.39
CA ALA A 457 -15.53 -17.36 36.64
C ALA A 457 -14.18 -17.96 37.09
N ASP A 458 -13.99 -19.28 36.91
CA ASP A 458 -12.71 -19.93 37.23
C ASP A 458 -11.59 -19.37 36.36
N LEU A 459 -11.85 -19.22 35.06
CA LEU A 459 -10.86 -18.71 34.10
C LEU A 459 -10.50 -17.24 34.33
N MET A 460 -11.47 -16.42 34.78
CA MET A 460 -11.20 -15.04 35.20
C MET A 460 -10.18 -15.00 36.34
N ALA A 461 -10.32 -15.88 37.34
CA ALA A 461 -9.40 -15.98 38.46
C ALA A 461 -8.04 -16.59 38.05
N LEU A 462 -8.05 -17.66 37.24
CA LEU A 462 -6.84 -18.34 36.79
C LEU A 462 -5.94 -17.43 35.95
N GLY A 463 -6.52 -16.69 35.00
CA GLY A 463 -5.78 -15.79 34.13
C GLY A 463 -4.99 -14.72 34.89
N ALA A 464 -5.51 -14.24 36.03
CA ALA A 464 -4.85 -13.24 36.87
C ALA A 464 -3.65 -13.78 37.68
N THR A 465 -3.42 -15.09 37.63
CA THR A 465 -2.34 -15.76 38.38
C THR A 465 -1.23 -16.31 37.49
N MET A 466 -1.39 -16.34 36.16
CA MET A 466 -0.42 -16.96 35.26
C MET A 466 0.93 -16.22 35.27
N LEU A 467 0.90 -14.89 35.13
CA LEU A 467 2.11 -14.07 35.07
C LEU A 467 2.19 -13.12 36.27
N GLY A 468 3.39 -12.99 36.81
CA GLY A 468 3.70 -12.03 37.88
C GLY A 468 4.56 -10.86 37.38
N ARG A 469 4.71 -9.80 38.21
CA ARG A 469 5.49 -8.60 37.91
C ARG A 469 6.93 -8.90 37.46
N ARG A 470 7.53 -9.99 37.95
CA ARG A 470 8.91 -10.39 37.61
C ARG A 470 9.06 -10.99 36.21
N HIS A 471 7.96 -11.49 35.65
CA HIS A 471 7.91 -12.21 34.37
C HIS A 471 7.64 -11.32 33.16
N VAL A 472 7.28 -10.07 33.41
CA VAL A 472 6.94 -9.09 32.38
C VAL A 472 7.82 -7.85 32.51
N LEU A 473 7.89 -7.05 31.45
CA LEU A 473 8.51 -5.73 31.52
C LEU A 473 7.68 -4.79 32.42
N PRO A 474 8.30 -3.85 33.16
CA PRO A 474 7.59 -3.02 34.15
C PRO A 474 6.36 -2.29 33.59
N GLU A 475 6.43 -1.83 32.34
CA GLU A 475 5.38 -1.10 31.64
C GLU A 475 4.13 -1.94 31.38
N VAL A 476 4.26 -3.28 31.34
CA VAL A 476 3.14 -4.20 31.15
C VAL A 476 2.16 -4.09 32.32
N CYS A 477 2.64 -3.87 33.53
CA CYS A 477 1.79 -3.69 34.72
C CYS A 477 0.85 -2.48 34.61
N ALA A 478 1.26 -1.43 33.87
CA ALA A 478 0.43 -0.25 33.65
C ALA A 478 -0.46 -0.37 32.42
N THR A 479 0.06 -0.96 31.33
CA THR A 479 -0.61 -1.04 30.03
C THR A 479 -1.60 -2.21 29.91
N LEU A 480 -1.34 -3.34 30.57
CA LEU A 480 -2.15 -4.55 30.51
C LEU A 480 -3.10 -4.64 31.72
N ARG A 481 -4.19 -3.87 31.66
CA ARG A 481 -5.21 -3.81 32.72
C ARG A 481 -6.32 -4.82 32.58
N GLU A 482 -6.55 -5.30 31.37
CA GLU A 482 -7.62 -6.23 31.06
C GLU A 482 -7.25 -7.09 29.86
N ILE A 483 -7.66 -8.35 29.87
CA ILE A 483 -7.60 -9.25 28.72
C ILE A 483 -8.97 -9.86 28.53
N GLN A 484 -9.44 -9.88 27.28
CA GLN A 484 -10.72 -10.46 26.92
C GLN A 484 -10.50 -11.55 25.87
N VAL A 485 -11.07 -12.72 26.10
CA VAL A 485 -11.04 -13.84 25.14
C VAL A 485 -12.42 -14.47 25.03
N GLU A 486 -12.78 -14.89 23.84
CA GLU A 486 -13.94 -15.75 23.61
C GLU A 486 -13.49 -17.10 23.08
N GLY A 487 -14.00 -18.16 23.69
CA GLY A 487 -13.72 -19.54 23.28
C GLY A 487 -14.96 -20.40 23.37
N THR A 488 -14.91 -21.56 22.72
CA THR A 488 -16.03 -22.51 22.65
C THR A 488 -15.99 -23.47 23.83
N PHE A 489 -16.75 -23.15 24.88
CA PHE A 489 -17.01 -24.04 26.01
C PHE A 489 -17.91 -25.20 25.56
N PRO A 490 -18.04 -26.27 26.37
CA PRO A 490 -19.01 -27.35 26.12
C PRO A 490 -20.46 -26.87 25.92
N THR A 491 -20.80 -25.68 26.44
CA THR A 491 -22.13 -25.06 26.35
C THR A 491 -22.24 -23.93 25.33
N GLY A 492 -21.22 -23.71 24.48
CA GLY A 492 -21.18 -22.66 23.47
C GLY A 492 -20.09 -21.61 23.69
N THR A 493 -20.14 -20.52 22.93
CA THR A 493 -19.13 -19.44 23.01
C THR A 493 -19.46 -18.47 24.12
N TYR A 494 -18.47 -18.20 24.99
CA TYR A 494 -18.61 -17.22 26.08
C TYR A 494 -17.37 -16.34 26.19
N LEU A 495 -17.58 -15.10 26.65
CA LEU A 495 -16.56 -14.13 26.97
C LEU A 495 -15.95 -14.40 28.36
N VAL A 496 -14.63 -14.45 28.41
CA VAL A 496 -13.84 -14.43 29.64
C VAL A 496 -13.07 -13.11 29.68
N THR A 497 -13.24 -12.36 30.77
CA THR A 497 -12.54 -11.09 31.00
C THR A 497 -11.66 -11.20 32.24
N VAL A 498 -10.34 -11.15 32.05
CA VAL A 498 -9.36 -11.15 33.13
C VAL A 498 -8.99 -9.72 33.46
N HIS A 499 -9.41 -9.24 34.63
CA HIS A 499 -9.04 -7.91 35.13
C HIS A 499 -7.72 -7.98 35.89
N ASN A 500 -6.84 -6.99 35.66
CA ASN A 500 -5.50 -6.88 36.24
C ASN A 500 -4.72 -8.21 36.15
N PRO A 501 -4.46 -8.73 34.93
CA PRO A 501 -3.84 -10.03 34.75
C PRO A 501 -2.47 -10.19 35.43
N ILE A 502 -1.75 -9.07 35.64
CA ILE A 502 -0.50 -9.04 36.40
C ILE A 502 -0.81 -8.57 37.83
N SER A 503 -1.24 -9.50 38.68
CA SER A 503 -1.72 -9.17 40.04
C SER A 503 -0.77 -9.61 41.17
N THR A 504 0.24 -10.43 40.87
CA THR A 504 1.18 -11.00 41.84
C THR A 504 2.64 -10.71 41.44
N ASP A 505 3.60 -10.98 42.32
CA ASP A 505 5.03 -10.85 42.00
C ASP A 505 5.55 -12.02 41.16
N ASP A 506 5.24 -13.24 41.59
CA ASP A 506 5.83 -14.46 41.04
C ASP A 506 4.89 -15.25 40.12
N GLY A 507 3.59 -14.93 40.05
CA GLY A 507 2.64 -15.71 39.23
C GLY A 507 2.66 -17.21 39.53
N ASP A 508 2.23 -18.01 38.55
CA ASP A 508 2.30 -19.47 38.57
C ASP A 508 2.78 -19.94 37.19
N LEU A 509 4.09 -20.20 37.09
CA LEU A 509 4.74 -20.60 35.84
C LEU A 509 4.25 -21.95 35.30
N ALA A 510 3.76 -22.84 36.17
CA ALA A 510 3.16 -24.09 35.71
C ALA A 510 1.86 -23.82 34.95
N ARG A 511 1.06 -22.83 35.40
CA ARG A 511 -0.11 -22.35 34.67
C ARG A 511 0.26 -21.54 33.43
N ALA A 512 1.32 -20.74 33.48
CA ALA A 512 1.79 -19.96 32.34
C ALA A 512 2.32 -20.84 31.18
N LEU A 513 2.88 -22.01 31.50
CA LEU A 513 3.39 -22.98 30.54
C LEU A 513 2.41 -24.14 30.27
N TYR A 514 1.15 -24.01 30.69
CA TYR A 514 0.12 -25.01 30.47
C TYR A 514 -0.05 -25.35 28.98
N GLY A 515 -0.23 -26.63 28.66
CA GLY A 515 -0.39 -27.12 27.28
C GLY A 515 0.87 -27.04 26.39
N SER A 516 1.95 -26.41 26.84
CA SER A 516 3.15 -26.17 26.02
C SER A 516 4.13 -27.34 25.93
N PHE A 517 4.06 -28.28 26.88
CA PHE A 517 5.05 -29.34 27.10
C PHE A 517 6.50 -28.85 27.33
N LEU A 518 6.68 -27.56 27.63
CA LEU A 518 7.98 -27.00 28.01
C LEU A 518 8.30 -27.29 29.48
N PRO A 519 9.59 -27.41 29.85
CA PRO A 519 9.98 -27.59 31.24
C PRO A 519 9.60 -26.36 32.07
N VAL A 520 8.90 -26.59 33.18
CA VAL A 520 8.63 -25.55 34.17
C VAL A 520 9.91 -25.36 34.99
N PRO A 521 10.52 -24.16 35.02
CA PRO A 521 11.70 -23.93 35.83
C PRO A 521 11.37 -24.12 37.32
N ASP A 522 12.28 -24.75 38.07
CA ASP A 522 12.10 -24.87 39.51
C ASP A 522 12.10 -23.46 40.18
N PRO A 523 11.52 -23.29 41.38
CA PRO A 523 11.40 -21.96 41.99
C PRO A 523 12.72 -21.21 42.18
N ALA A 524 13.84 -21.93 42.39
CA ALA A 524 15.16 -21.31 42.57
C ALA A 524 15.73 -20.82 41.22
N GLN A 525 15.59 -21.63 40.17
CA GLN A 525 15.94 -21.29 38.80
C GLN A 525 15.08 -20.14 38.28
N ALA A 526 13.77 -20.15 38.56
CA ALA A 526 12.86 -19.07 38.20
C ALA A 526 13.24 -17.77 38.91
N ALA A 527 13.53 -17.81 40.21
CA ALA A 527 13.95 -16.62 40.95
C ALA A 527 15.28 -16.04 40.44
N ALA A 528 16.21 -16.89 40.02
CA ALA A 528 17.48 -16.48 39.43
C ALA A 528 17.32 -15.93 38.00
N ALA A 529 16.47 -16.54 37.18
CA ALA A 529 16.19 -16.10 35.81
C ALA A 529 15.41 -14.77 35.77
N PHE A 530 14.55 -14.53 36.75
CA PHE A 530 13.68 -13.34 36.83
C PHE A 530 13.96 -12.51 38.09
N PRO A 531 15.09 -11.79 38.20
CA PRO A 531 15.30 -10.88 39.32
C PRO A 531 14.20 -9.81 39.38
N PRO A 532 13.87 -9.23 40.54
CA PRO A 532 12.90 -8.13 40.61
C PRO A 532 13.44 -6.88 39.89
N ALA A 533 12.59 -6.16 39.17
CA ALA A 533 12.96 -4.85 38.63
C ALA A 533 13.04 -3.79 39.75
N PRO A 534 13.84 -2.72 39.57
CA PRO A 534 13.93 -1.64 40.56
C PRO A 534 12.57 -1.02 40.86
N ALA A 535 12.29 -0.69 42.13
CA ALA A 535 11.00 -0.12 42.55
C ALA A 535 10.63 1.17 41.78
N ALA A 536 11.63 1.98 41.40
CA ALA A 536 11.45 3.21 40.62
C ALA A 536 10.81 2.96 39.25
N ALA A 537 11.02 1.79 38.63
CA ALA A 537 10.42 1.45 37.34
C ALA A 537 8.89 1.28 37.41
N TYR A 538 8.33 1.07 38.60
CA TYR A 538 6.89 0.96 38.84
C TYR A 538 6.26 2.27 39.34
N ALA A 539 7.04 3.35 39.46
CA ALA A 539 6.51 4.63 39.87
C ALA A 539 5.42 5.11 38.88
N PRO A 540 4.30 5.70 39.35
CA PRO A 540 3.21 6.15 38.46
C PRO A 540 3.67 7.09 37.34
N GLU A 541 4.64 7.96 37.62
CA GLU A 541 5.19 8.93 36.66
C GLU A 541 6.15 8.28 35.65
N ALA A 542 6.76 7.15 36.00
CA ALA A 542 7.62 6.39 35.10
C ALA A 542 6.81 5.54 34.10
N GLN A 543 5.51 5.36 34.33
CA GLN A 543 4.67 4.54 33.45
C GLN A 543 4.42 5.22 32.11
N PRO A 544 4.24 4.44 31.02
CA PRO A 544 3.93 5.02 29.72
C PRO A 544 2.59 5.75 29.75
N GLY A 545 2.52 6.93 29.12
CA GLY A 545 1.28 7.70 29.08
C GLY A 545 0.84 8.31 30.41
N ALA A 546 1.73 8.37 31.42
CA ALA A 546 1.41 8.88 32.74
C ALA A 546 0.84 10.31 32.71
N VAL A 547 -0.17 10.57 33.54
CA VAL A 547 -0.79 11.89 33.71
C VAL A 547 -0.45 12.44 35.09
N VAL A 548 0.17 13.61 35.13
CA VAL A 548 0.49 14.34 36.36
C VAL A 548 -0.34 15.61 36.42
N VAL A 549 -1.22 15.68 37.41
CA VAL A 549 -2.07 16.85 37.60
C VAL A 549 -1.25 18.01 38.21
N ALA A 550 -1.46 19.23 37.72
CA ALA A 550 -0.93 20.45 38.33
C ALA A 550 -1.37 20.56 39.80
N ALA A 551 -0.39 20.67 40.71
CA ALA A 551 -0.59 20.65 42.15
C ALA A 551 -0.89 22.04 42.75
N ASP A 552 -0.59 23.09 42.01
CA ASP A 552 -0.82 24.50 42.35
C ASP A 552 -2.24 24.99 42.02
N VAL A 553 -3.01 24.17 41.30
CA VAL A 553 -4.40 24.45 40.91
C VAL A 553 -5.34 23.58 41.75
N GLY A 554 -6.23 24.22 42.52
CA GLY A 554 -7.21 23.55 43.36
C GLY A 554 -8.26 22.72 42.58
N PRO A 555 -9.26 22.15 43.26
CA PRO A 555 -10.33 21.37 42.62
C PRO A 555 -11.02 22.12 41.47
N VAL A 556 -11.49 21.37 40.46
CA VAL A 556 -12.16 21.93 39.28
C VAL A 556 -13.62 22.21 39.64
N ALA A 557 -13.99 23.50 39.75
CA ALA A 557 -15.36 23.92 39.98
C ALA A 557 -16.19 23.79 38.69
N LEU A 558 -17.30 23.06 38.76
CA LEU A 558 -18.19 22.85 37.61
C LEU A 558 -19.22 23.98 37.51
N THR A 559 -19.45 24.51 36.31
CA THR A 559 -20.43 25.57 35.98
C THR A 559 -20.44 26.73 37.00
N PRO A 560 -19.30 27.44 37.18
CA PRO A 560 -19.22 28.56 38.11
C PRO A 560 -20.21 29.66 37.71
N GLY A 561 -20.85 30.29 38.69
CA GLY A 561 -21.77 31.42 38.48
C GLY A 561 -23.20 31.07 38.07
N ARG A 562 -23.54 29.78 37.83
CA ARG A 562 -24.93 29.37 37.57
C ARG A 562 -25.78 29.29 38.84
N ARG A 563 -27.08 29.59 38.71
CA ARG A 563 -28.05 29.49 39.81
C ARG A 563 -28.22 28.03 40.24
N ARG A 564 -28.29 27.81 41.55
CA ARG A 564 -28.41 26.48 42.17
C ARG A 564 -29.57 26.40 43.13
N ILE A 565 -30.15 25.21 43.25
CA ILE A 565 -31.19 24.89 44.22
C ILE A 565 -30.95 23.48 44.80
N ARG A 566 -31.45 23.22 46.00
CA ARG A 566 -31.55 21.88 46.57
C ARG A 566 -33.01 21.47 46.62
N LEU A 567 -33.29 20.23 46.25
CA LEU A 567 -34.62 19.63 46.31
C LEU A 567 -34.55 18.24 46.95
N ARG A 568 -35.50 17.92 47.82
CA ARG A 568 -35.70 16.56 48.30
C ARG A 568 -36.54 15.80 47.29
N VAL A 569 -36.03 14.66 46.86
CA VAL A 569 -36.65 13.80 45.85
C VAL A 569 -36.95 12.45 46.47
N VAL A 570 -38.21 12.02 46.40
CA VAL A 570 -38.68 10.75 46.95
C VAL A 570 -39.16 9.84 45.83
N SER A 571 -38.65 8.61 45.78
CA SER A 571 -39.10 7.59 44.85
C SER A 571 -40.30 6.85 45.43
N GLN A 572 -41.45 6.95 44.76
CA GLN A 572 -42.65 6.14 45.06
C GLN A 572 -42.82 4.97 44.08
N GLY A 573 -41.87 4.80 43.17
CA GLY A 573 -41.88 3.71 42.20
C GLY A 573 -41.51 2.37 42.83
N ASP A 574 -41.89 1.29 42.16
CA ASP A 574 -41.56 -0.11 42.48
C ASP A 574 -40.24 -0.57 41.85
N ARG A 575 -39.59 0.29 41.07
CA ARG A 575 -38.34 0.03 40.34
C ARG A 575 -37.33 1.17 40.53
N PRO A 576 -36.03 0.87 40.41
CA PRO A 576 -35.00 1.89 40.48
C PRO A 576 -35.14 2.93 39.36
N VAL A 577 -34.92 4.19 39.70
CA VAL A 577 -34.88 5.31 38.75
C VAL A 577 -33.51 5.96 38.81
N GLN A 578 -32.88 6.19 37.67
CA GLN A 578 -31.56 6.83 37.58
C GLN A 578 -31.62 8.02 36.63
N VAL A 579 -31.23 9.20 37.11
CA VAL A 579 -31.33 10.46 36.37
C VAL A 579 -29.93 10.96 36.05
N GLY A 580 -29.63 11.14 34.77
CA GLY A 580 -28.34 11.61 34.28
C GLY A 580 -28.10 13.10 34.49
N SER A 581 -26.83 13.49 34.56
CA SER A 581 -26.34 14.86 34.80
C SER A 581 -27.07 15.95 34.01
N HIS A 582 -27.27 15.73 32.70
CA HIS A 582 -27.84 16.72 31.78
C HIS A 582 -29.31 16.52 31.46
N PHE A 583 -29.99 15.58 32.13
CA PHE A 583 -31.42 15.38 31.93
C PHE A 583 -32.21 16.57 32.51
N PRO A 584 -33.18 17.16 31.78
CA PRO A 584 -34.03 18.23 32.31
C PRO A 584 -34.80 17.74 33.53
N PHE A 585 -34.49 18.23 34.73
CA PHE A 585 -34.88 17.53 35.95
C PHE A 585 -36.39 17.53 36.19
N ALA A 586 -37.10 18.59 35.77
CA ALA A 586 -38.56 18.65 35.80
C ALA A 586 -39.24 17.54 34.95
N GLU A 587 -38.55 16.98 33.96
CA GLU A 587 -39.06 15.90 33.09
C GLU A 587 -38.82 14.50 33.66
N ALA A 588 -38.23 14.38 34.87
CA ALA A 588 -37.83 13.08 35.41
C ALA A 588 -39.05 12.15 35.64
N ASN A 589 -38.82 10.86 35.83
CA ASN A 589 -39.88 9.84 35.93
C ASN A 589 -41.05 10.29 36.85
N ALA A 590 -42.29 10.04 36.42
CA ALA A 590 -43.51 10.41 37.13
C ALA A 590 -43.57 9.91 38.59
N GLN A 591 -42.91 8.79 38.89
CA GLN A 591 -42.85 8.19 40.23
C GLN A 591 -41.82 8.85 41.16
N LEU A 592 -41.08 9.86 40.69
CA LEU A 592 -40.26 10.72 41.54
C LEU A 592 -41.07 11.94 41.99
N HIS A 593 -41.28 12.06 43.29
CA HIS A 593 -42.03 13.12 43.95
C HIS A 593 -41.07 14.18 44.48
N PHE A 594 -41.20 15.41 43.97
CA PHE A 594 -40.41 16.59 44.35
C PHE A 594 -41.08 17.87 43.84
N ASP A 595 -40.51 19.02 44.15
CA ASP A 595 -40.99 20.31 43.64
C ASP A 595 -40.64 20.51 42.16
N ARG A 596 -41.49 19.98 41.28
CA ARG A 596 -41.41 20.15 39.82
C ARG A 596 -41.38 21.62 39.37
N ALA A 597 -42.09 22.53 40.06
CA ALA A 597 -42.15 23.93 39.67
C ALA A 597 -40.77 24.58 39.76
N ARG A 598 -40.03 24.28 40.84
CA ARG A 598 -38.67 24.77 41.05
C ARG A 598 -37.64 24.10 40.15
N ALA A 599 -37.91 22.90 39.62
CA ALA A 599 -37.00 22.15 38.78
C ALA A 599 -37.06 22.52 37.27
N VAL A 600 -38.01 23.37 36.84
CA VAL A 600 -38.12 23.79 35.44
C VAL A 600 -36.87 24.60 35.05
N GLY A 601 -36.18 24.19 33.99
CA GLY A 601 -34.92 24.82 33.57
C GLY A 601 -33.69 24.43 34.40
N PHE A 602 -33.79 23.39 35.23
CA PHE A 602 -32.67 22.88 36.02
C PHE A 602 -32.29 21.45 35.61
N ARG A 603 -31.02 21.11 35.86
CA ARG A 603 -30.44 19.76 35.71
C ARG A 603 -29.61 19.42 36.96
N LEU A 604 -29.15 18.18 37.09
CA LEU A 604 -28.32 17.80 38.25
C LEU A 604 -26.96 18.54 38.23
N ASP A 605 -26.53 19.05 39.38
CA ASP A 605 -25.18 19.63 39.57
C ASP A 605 -24.20 18.53 40.00
N VAL A 606 -23.87 17.67 39.04
CA VAL A 606 -22.94 16.54 39.17
C VAL A 606 -22.02 16.50 37.96
N ALA A 607 -20.90 15.77 38.04
CA ALA A 607 -19.97 15.63 36.92
C ALA A 607 -20.66 15.16 35.63
N ALA A 608 -20.31 15.77 34.49
CA ALA A 608 -20.92 15.47 33.20
C ALA A 608 -20.82 13.99 32.85
N GLY A 609 -21.92 13.38 32.42
CA GLY A 609 -21.98 11.94 32.15
C GLY A 609 -22.22 11.04 33.36
N THR A 610 -22.25 11.56 34.60
CA THR A 610 -22.69 10.81 35.78
C THR A 610 -24.21 10.91 35.98
N SER A 611 -24.73 10.27 37.03
CA SER A 611 -26.15 10.21 37.34
C SER A 611 -26.41 9.98 38.83
N VAL A 612 -27.60 10.37 39.30
CA VAL A 612 -28.09 10.01 40.64
C VAL A 612 -29.12 8.89 40.52
N ARG A 613 -28.95 7.83 41.31
CA ARG A 613 -29.84 6.67 41.37
C ARG A 613 -30.75 6.74 42.60
N PHE A 614 -32.00 6.35 42.43
CA PHE A 614 -33.04 6.28 43.46
C PHE A 614 -33.59 4.86 43.46
N GLU A 615 -33.41 4.11 44.55
CA GLU A 615 -34.08 2.82 44.74
C GLU A 615 -35.57 3.02 45.08
N PRO A 616 -36.42 1.98 44.95
CA PRO A 616 -37.81 2.04 45.41
C PRO A 616 -37.92 2.50 46.87
N GLY A 617 -38.65 3.59 47.14
CA GLY A 617 -38.80 4.16 48.49
C GLY A 617 -37.67 5.10 48.94
N ASP A 618 -36.59 5.25 48.17
CA ASP A 618 -35.47 6.15 48.53
C ASP A 618 -35.93 7.62 48.60
N ALA A 619 -35.37 8.37 49.54
CA ALA A 619 -35.44 9.82 49.59
C ALA A 619 -34.03 10.42 49.61
N LYS A 620 -33.70 11.26 48.62
CA LYS A 620 -32.37 11.92 48.52
C LYS A 620 -32.54 13.42 48.27
N THR A 621 -31.72 14.23 48.92
CA THR A 621 -31.61 15.66 48.59
C THR A 621 -30.57 15.81 47.48
N VAL A 622 -30.99 16.37 46.34
CA VAL A 622 -30.10 16.61 45.19
C VAL A 622 -29.89 18.10 45.00
N THR A 623 -28.68 18.46 44.55
CA THR A 623 -28.38 19.81 44.06
C THR A 623 -28.65 19.87 42.57
N LEU A 624 -29.37 20.90 42.15
CA LEU A 624 -29.63 21.19 40.75
C LEU A 624 -29.00 22.52 40.36
N VAL A 625 -28.55 22.61 39.12
CA VAL A 625 -27.99 23.80 38.48
C VAL A 625 -28.82 24.18 37.27
N GLU A 626 -28.99 25.49 37.04
CA GLU A 626 -29.70 26.01 35.87
C GLU A 626 -29.00 25.58 34.55
N ILE A 627 -29.78 25.31 33.50
CA ILE A 627 -29.23 25.05 32.17
C ILE A 627 -28.57 26.32 31.59
N GLY A 628 -27.54 26.15 30.76
CA GLY A 628 -26.84 27.23 30.08
C GLY A 628 -27.44 27.58 28.72
N GLY A 629 -26.68 28.31 27.91
CA GLY A 629 -26.99 28.61 26.51
C GLY A 629 -28.26 29.44 26.34
N HIS A 630 -29.08 29.08 25.36
CA HIS A 630 -30.36 29.75 25.09
C HIS A 630 -31.45 29.48 26.15
N ARG A 631 -31.18 28.58 27.10
CA ARG A 631 -32.10 28.14 28.15
C ARG A 631 -33.43 27.65 27.57
N VAL A 632 -33.34 26.69 26.64
CA VAL A 632 -34.50 26.07 26.00
C VAL A 632 -34.53 24.59 26.36
N VAL A 633 -35.60 24.16 27.03
CA VAL A 633 -35.83 22.75 27.36
C VAL A 633 -36.51 22.07 26.18
N ARG A 634 -36.00 20.91 25.78
CA ARG A 634 -36.60 20.03 24.77
C ARG A 634 -36.40 18.57 25.20
N GLY A 635 -37.24 17.68 24.68
CA GLY A 635 -37.12 16.24 24.91
C GLY A 635 -37.78 15.73 26.20
N GLY A 636 -37.29 14.60 26.71
CA GLY A 636 -37.81 13.99 27.93
C GLY A 636 -39.26 13.49 27.76
N ASN A 637 -40.18 13.92 28.63
CA ASN A 637 -41.61 13.63 28.48
C ASN A 637 -42.36 14.71 27.68
N GLY A 638 -41.66 15.76 27.24
CA GLY A 638 -42.20 16.83 26.40
C GLY A 638 -43.17 17.77 27.11
N LEU A 639 -43.13 17.86 28.44
CA LEU A 639 -44.12 18.58 29.26
C LEU A 639 -43.66 20.01 29.63
N ALA A 640 -42.35 20.22 29.72
CA ALA A 640 -41.68 21.48 30.02
C ALA A 640 -41.00 22.10 28.79
N ASN A 641 -41.33 21.64 27.58
CA ASN A 641 -40.72 22.11 26.34
C ASN A 641 -40.86 23.63 26.15
N GLY A 642 -39.80 24.24 25.63
CA GLY A 642 -39.72 25.66 25.27
C GLY A 642 -38.71 26.44 26.11
N LYS A 643 -38.69 27.75 25.90
CA LYS A 643 -37.78 28.65 26.60
C LYS A 643 -38.14 28.75 28.09
N VAL A 644 -37.11 28.77 28.94
CA VAL A 644 -37.24 28.95 30.40
C VAL A 644 -37.55 30.43 30.66
N GLU A 645 -38.81 30.73 30.97
CA GLU A 645 -39.31 32.08 31.24
C GLU A 645 -40.19 32.06 32.51
N PRO A 646 -40.09 33.08 33.38
CA PRO A 646 -40.92 33.17 34.57
C PRO A 646 -42.42 33.20 34.23
N GLY A 647 -43.24 32.42 34.95
CA GLY A 647 -44.69 32.39 34.80
C GLY A 647 -45.23 31.19 34.02
N ARG A 648 -44.38 30.36 33.39
CA ARG A 648 -44.79 29.11 32.72
C ARG A 648 -44.85 27.91 33.66
N GLU A 649 -44.24 27.98 34.84
CA GLU A 649 -44.04 26.85 35.75
C GLU A 649 -45.38 26.27 36.22
N ALA A 650 -46.34 27.13 36.57
CA ALA A 650 -47.67 26.69 37.03
C ALA A 650 -48.43 25.91 35.94
N ALA A 651 -48.36 26.34 34.68
CA ALA A 651 -48.98 25.66 33.56
C ALA A 651 -48.32 24.31 33.26
N VAL A 652 -46.98 24.26 33.31
CA VAL A 652 -46.20 23.02 33.15
C VAL A 652 -46.53 22.02 34.25
N VAL A 653 -46.58 22.45 35.51
CA VAL A 653 -46.91 21.57 36.65
C VAL A 653 -48.36 21.08 36.59
N ALA A 654 -49.32 21.93 36.21
CA ALA A 654 -50.70 21.52 36.04
C ALA A 654 -50.83 20.41 34.98
N GLU A 655 -50.13 20.53 33.85
CA GLU A 655 -50.09 19.50 32.82
C GLU A 655 -49.36 18.23 33.31
N MET A 656 -48.25 18.37 34.02
CA MET A 656 -47.52 17.24 34.63
C MET A 656 -48.40 16.45 35.62
N GLN A 657 -49.14 17.14 36.49
CA GLN A 657 -50.08 16.51 37.42
C GLN A 657 -51.23 15.82 36.68
N ARG A 658 -51.77 16.45 35.61
CA ARG A 658 -52.78 15.82 34.74
C ARG A 658 -52.29 14.52 34.11
N ARG A 659 -50.98 14.43 33.84
CA ARG A 659 -50.30 13.25 33.28
C ARG A 659 -49.78 12.29 34.35
N GLY A 660 -50.08 12.53 35.63
CA GLY A 660 -49.74 11.64 36.75
C GLY A 660 -48.31 11.77 37.28
N PHE A 661 -47.63 12.89 37.03
CA PHE A 661 -46.29 13.13 37.56
C PHE A 661 -46.35 13.63 39.01
N GLY A 662 -45.60 12.97 39.89
CA GLY A 662 -45.48 13.32 41.29
C GLY A 662 -44.93 14.74 41.48
N HIS A 663 -45.70 15.57 42.19
CA HIS A 663 -45.33 16.93 42.58
C HIS A 663 -45.62 17.13 44.07
N VAL A 664 -44.61 17.61 44.81
CA VAL A 664 -44.72 17.99 46.22
C VAL A 664 -44.07 19.36 46.38
N PRO A 665 -44.84 20.44 46.64
CA PRO A 665 -44.28 21.77 46.87
C PRO A 665 -43.37 21.78 48.11
N GLU A 666 -42.21 22.42 48.02
CA GLU A 666 -41.34 22.66 49.19
C GLU A 666 -41.47 24.13 49.68
N PRO A 667 -41.43 24.39 50.99
CA PRO A 667 -41.47 25.75 51.53
C PRO A 667 -40.29 26.58 51.00
N ALA A 668 -40.55 27.82 50.57
CA ALA A 668 -39.54 28.73 50.00
C ALA A 668 -38.42 29.17 50.98
N ALA A 669 -38.47 28.73 52.25
CA ALA A 669 -37.64 29.22 53.34
C ALA A 669 -36.13 28.86 53.24
N ASP A 670 -35.77 27.83 52.47
CA ASP A 670 -34.35 27.42 52.29
C ASP A 670 -33.65 28.01 51.05
N ALA A 671 -34.31 28.94 50.34
CA ALA A 671 -33.75 29.59 49.14
C ALA A 671 -32.62 30.61 49.42
N ALA A 672 -32.37 30.96 50.70
CA ALA A 672 -31.44 32.01 51.10
C ALA A 672 -30.00 31.53 51.43
N LEU A 673 -29.75 30.22 51.42
CA LEU A 673 -28.41 29.67 51.61
C LEU A 673 -27.70 29.57 50.25
N ALA A 674 -26.59 30.29 50.08
CA ALA A 674 -25.73 30.15 48.91
C ALA A 674 -25.26 28.68 48.82
N VAL A 675 -25.73 27.96 47.80
CA VAL A 675 -25.30 26.59 47.53
C VAL A 675 -24.00 26.67 46.75
N GLU A 676 -22.91 26.20 47.33
CA GLU A 676 -21.61 26.14 46.68
C GLU A 676 -21.65 25.27 45.42
N ALA A 677 -20.81 25.62 44.44
CA ALA A 677 -20.67 24.84 43.22
C ALA A 677 -20.06 23.47 43.50
N PHE A 678 -20.55 22.42 42.83
CA PHE A 678 -19.87 21.13 42.86
C PHE A 678 -18.45 21.28 42.31
N ALA A 679 -17.47 20.88 43.11
CA ALA A 679 -16.07 20.87 42.73
C ALA A 679 -15.54 19.43 42.66
N MET A 680 -14.83 19.12 41.59
CA MET A 680 -14.28 17.79 41.34
C MET A 680 -12.77 17.79 41.61
N GLU A 681 -12.28 16.74 42.27
CA GLU A 681 -10.84 16.54 42.44
C GLU A 681 -10.18 16.37 41.05
N ARG A 682 -9.03 17.01 40.86
CA ARG A 682 -8.46 17.22 39.52
C ARG A 682 -7.98 15.92 38.87
N ARG A 683 -7.50 14.94 39.65
CA ARG A 683 -7.18 13.60 39.16
C ARG A 683 -8.44 12.83 38.75
N ALA A 684 -9.52 12.93 39.51
CA ALA A 684 -10.81 12.37 39.11
C ALA A 684 -11.34 13.02 37.81
N TYR A 685 -11.18 14.34 37.65
CA TYR A 685 -11.53 15.04 36.40
C TYR A 685 -10.71 14.50 35.23
N ALA A 686 -9.38 14.43 35.38
CA ALA A 686 -8.48 13.92 34.34
C ALA A 686 -8.78 12.47 33.96
N ALA A 687 -9.13 11.62 34.93
CA ALA A 687 -9.54 10.25 34.68
C ALA A 687 -10.88 10.15 33.91
N MET A 688 -11.79 11.11 34.12
CA MET A 688 -13.12 11.07 33.54
C MET A 688 -13.22 11.73 32.16
N PHE A 689 -12.49 12.83 31.94
CA PHE A 689 -12.59 13.67 30.74
C PHE A 689 -11.24 13.82 30.01
N GLY A 690 -10.17 13.19 30.49
CA GLY A 690 -8.81 13.49 30.06
C GLY A 690 -8.23 14.74 30.73
N PRO A 691 -6.92 14.97 30.60
CA PRO A 691 -6.22 16.09 31.22
C PRO A 691 -6.79 17.45 30.77
N THR A 692 -6.60 18.47 31.58
CA THR A 692 -6.99 19.87 31.33
C THR A 692 -5.84 20.85 31.61
N THR A 693 -6.06 22.15 31.36
CA THR A 693 -5.05 23.21 31.41
C THR A 693 -4.13 23.09 32.61
N GLY A 694 -2.81 22.99 32.37
CA GLY A 694 -1.77 22.83 33.38
C GLY A 694 -1.34 21.38 33.66
N ASP A 695 -2.17 20.39 33.35
CA ASP A 695 -1.82 18.97 33.48
C ASP A 695 -0.69 18.58 32.54
N ARG A 696 0.09 17.60 32.95
CA ARG A 696 1.18 17.03 32.16
C ARG A 696 0.88 15.59 31.77
N VAL A 697 1.25 15.22 30.53
CA VAL A 697 1.11 13.87 29.99
C VAL A 697 2.45 13.41 29.42
N ARG A 698 2.87 12.20 29.79
CA ARG A 698 4.05 11.55 29.21
C ARG A 698 3.72 10.97 27.84
N LEU A 699 4.60 11.13 26.85
CA LEU A 699 4.39 10.61 25.50
C LEU A 699 4.96 9.19 25.38
N GLY A 700 4.10 8.17 25.38
CA GLY A 700 4.52 6.77 25.36
C GLY A 700 5.45 6.46 26.55
N SER A 701 6.53 5.69 26.31
CA SER A 701 7.60 5.48 27.28
C SER A 701 8.78 6.44 27.18
N THR A 702 8.63 7.52 26.41
CA THR A 702 9.69 8.53 26.26
C THR A 702 9.75 9.43 27.48
N ASP A 703 10.89 10.09 27.68
CA ASP A 703 11.02 11.16 28.68
C ASP A 703 10.40 12.50 28.25
N LEU A 704 9.60 12.54 27.18
CA LEU A 704 8.91 13.74 26.74
C LEU A 704 7.59 13.92 27.50
N TRP A 705 7.39 15.12 28.03
CA TRP A 705 6.22 15.52 28.78
C TRP A 705 5.56 16.72 28.12
N VAL A 706 4.27 16.63 27.84
CA VAL A 706 3.50 17.76 27.32
C VAL A 706 2.62 18.35 28.41
N ARG A 707 2.56 19.67 28.49
CA ARG A 707 1.61 20.40 29.34
C ARG A 707 0.43 20.88 28.50
N VAL A 708 -0.79 20.68 28.98
CA VAL A 708 -2.00 21.24 28.35
C VAL A 708 -1.97 22.77 28.48
N GLU A 709 -1.89 23.47 27.35
CA GLU A 709 -1.74 24.94 27.29
C GLU A 709 -3.05 25.67 27.52
N ARG A 710 -4.16 25.08 27.06
CA ARG A 710 -5.52 25.61 27.20
C ARG A 710 -6.55 24.49 27.04
N ASP A 711 -7.74 24.72 27.56
CA ASP A 711 -8.92 23.87 27.41
C ASP A 711 -10.09 24.73 26.93
N PHE A 712 -10.76 24.29 25.87
CA PHE A 712 -11.91 24.98 25.29
C PHE A 712 -13.24 24.65 25.99
N THR A 713 -13.24 23.64 26.87
CA THR A 713 -14.47 23.22 27.56
C THR A 713 -15.01 24.27 28.53
N VAL A 714 -16.28 24.14 28.84
CA VAL A 714 -16.90 24.77 30.01
C VAL A 714 -17.08 23.67 31.05
N TYR A 715 -16.36 23.75 32.17
CA TYR A 715 -16.34 22.67 33.16
C TYR A 715 -17.76 22.33 33.64
N GLY A 716 -18.16 21.07 33.53
CA GLY A 716 -19.49 20.57 33.85
C GLY A 716 -20.47 20.46 32.66
N ASP A 717 -20.09 20.96 31.47
CA ASP A 717 -20.81 20.81 30.20
C ASP A 717 -19.97 19.99 29.18
N GLU A 718 -19.09 19.10 29.64
CA GLU A 718 -18.27 18.23 28.78
C GLU A 718 -19.14 17.29 27.94
N CYS A 719 -18.81 17.19 26.65
CA CYS A 719 -19.45 16.28 25.72
C CYS A 719 -19.04 14.84 26.04
N LYS A 720 -19.98 14.02 26.52
CA LYS A 720 -19.73 12.60 26.81
C LYS A 720 -20.86 11.72 26.31
N PHE A 721 -20.52 10.72 25.50
CA PHE A 721 -21.47 9.79 24.89
C PHE A 721 -21.61 8.47 25.68
N GLY A 722 -22.84 7.96 25.78
CA GLY A 722 -23.17 6.66 26.38
C GLY A 722 -24.48 6.65 27.19
N GLY A 723 -24.84 5.49 27.71
CA GLY A 723 -26.06 5.29 28.50
C GLY A 723 -26.15 6.26 29.69
N GLY A 724 -27.18 7.11 29.71
CA GLY A 724 -27.40 8.10 30.78
C GLY A 724 -26.46 9.30 30.78
N LYS A 725 -25.60 9.48 29.77
CA LYS A 725 -24.58 10.54 29.74
C LYS A 725 -25.09 11.86 29.14
N THR A 726 -24.16 12.72 28.71
CA THR A 726 -24.41 14.10 28.28
C THR A 726 -25.00 14.21 26.88
N LEU A 727 -24.40 13.54 25.88
CA LEU A 727 -24.82 13.61 24.48
C LEU A 727 -26.06 12.75 24.23
N ARG A 728 -27.22 13.30 24.58
CA ARG A 728 -28.55 12.71 24.39
C ARG A 728 -29.54 13.80 23.97
N GLU A 729 -30.62 13.36 23.34
CA GLU A 729 -31.72 14.21 22.83
C GLU A 729 -32.18 15.26 23.87
N GLY A 730 -32.19 16.53 23.46
CA GLY A 730 -32.64 17.65 24.29
C GLY A 730 -31.65 18.10 25.37
N MET A 731 -30.52 17.39 25.49
CA MET A 731 -29.46 17.58 26.47
C MET A 731 -28.22 18.10 25.74
N GLY A 732 -27.10 17.37 25.73
CA GLY A 732 -25.94 17.72 24.91
C GLY A 732 -26.13 17.52 23.41
N GLN A 733 -27.16 16.77 22.98
CA GLN A 733 -27.56 16.66 21.58
C GLN A 733 -28.75 17.60 21.32
N ALA A 734 -28.57 18.58 20.45
CA ALA A 734 -29.59 19.53 20.03
C ALA A 734 -30.73 18.84 19.27
N THR A 735 -31.92 19.43 19.35
CA THR A 735 -33.15 18.86 18.79
C THR A 735 -33.83 19.84 17.85
N GLY A 736 -34.55 19.30 16.87
CA GLY A 736 -35.18 20.12 15.82
C GLY A 736 -34.17 20.82 14.91
N ARG A 737 -32.97 20.25 14.76
CA ARG A 737 -31.92 20.73 13.86
C ARG A 737 -31.80 19.79 12.66
N SER A 738 -31.62 20.36 11.48
CA SER A 738 -31.39 19.60 10.25
C SER A 738 -29.96 19.10 10.15
N ASP A 739 -29.74 18.11 9.27
CA ASP A 739 -28.41 17.62 8.90
C ASP A 739 -27.47 18.76 8.47
N ALA A 740 -27.99 19.75 7.72
CA ALA A 740 -27.24 20.93 7.29
C ALA A 740 -26.74 21.82 8.45
N GLU A 741 -27.40 21.79 9.62
CA GLU A 741 -27.01 22.59 10.80
C GLU A 741 -26.09 21.83 11.76
N THR A 742 -26.06 20.49 11.70
CA THR A 742 -25.36 19.65 12.69
C THR A 742 -24.04 19.11 12.14
N LEU A 743 -23.15 18.66 13.02
CA LEU A 743 -21.92 17.96 12.61
C LEU A 743 -22.24 16.56 12.07
N ASP A 744 -21.39 16.03 11.20
CA ASP A 744 -21.45 14.61 10.79
C ASP A 744 -20.78 13.73 11.85
N LEU A 745 -19.67 14.23 12.40
CA LEU A 745 -18.88 13.57 13.44
C LEU A 745 -18.36 14.62 14.44
N VAL A 746 -18.39 14.27 15.73
CA VAL A 746 -17.67 14.99 16.78
C VAL A 746 -16.64 14.09 17.46
N VAL A 747 -15.40 14.57 17.57
CA VAL A 747 -14.37 13.95 18.41
C VAL A 747 -14.37 14.68 19.75
N THR A 748 -14.80 14.02 20.82
CA THR A 748 -15.03 14.69 22.11
C THR A 748 -13.81 14.64 23.02
N ASN A 749 -13.53 15.74 23.72
CA ASN A 749 -12.49 15.81 24.76
C ASN A 749 -11.08 15.41 24.28
N ALA A 750 -10.68 15.78 23.07
CA ALA A 750 -9.38 15.47 22.51
C ALA A 750 -8.24 16.29 23.13
N LEU A 751 -7.17 15.63 23.59
CA LEU A 751 -5.88 16.32 23.78
C LEU A 751 -5.17 16.43 22.41
N VAL A 752 -5.28 17.58 21.77
CA VAL A 752 -4.66 17.85 20.47
C VAL A 752 -3.17 18.13 20.68
N ILE A 753 -2.33 17.40 19.95
CA ILE A 753 -0.90 17.72 19.78
C ILE A 753 -0.69 18.05 18.30
N ASP A 754 -0.46 19.32 18.04
CA ASP A 754 -0.27 19.86 16.70
C ASP A 754 0.76 21.00 16.75
N TRP A 755 1.31 21.40 15.60
CA TRP A 755 2.23 22.54 15.55
C TRP A 755 1.58 23.83 16.06
N THR A 756 0.26 23.98 15.87
CA THR A 756 -0.51 25.14 16.35
C THR A 756 -0.61 25.24 17.86
N GLY A 757 -0.43 24.13 18.60
CA GLY A 757 -0.64 24.12 20.04
C GLY A 757 -0.78 22.73 20.64
N ILE A 758 -0.68 22.67 21.97
CA ILE A 758 -1.02 21.48 22.74
C ILE A 758 -2.18 21.82 23.67
N TYR A 759 -3.39 21.45 23.27
CA TYR A 759 -4.60 21.94 23.91
C TYR A 759 -5.72 20.91 23.92
N LYS A 760 -6.71 21.13 24.79
CA LYS A 760 -7.87 20.26 24.97
C LYS A 760 -9.09 20.87 24.27
N ALA A 761 -9.72 20.14 23.36
CA ALA A 761 -10.90 20.61 22.62
C ALA A 761 -11.78 19.46 22.11
N ASP A 762 -13.01 19.77 21.74
CA ASP A 762 -13.80 18.96 20.81
C ASP A 762 -13.41 19.32 19.36
N ILE A 763 -13.47 18.35 18.45
CA ILE A 763 -13.23 18.57 17.00
C ILE A 763 -14.50 18.20 16.25
N GLY A 764 -15.06 19.15 15.50
CA GLY A 764 -16.25 18.97 14.67
C GLY A 764 -15.88 18.72 13.21
N VAL A 765 -16.47 17.68 12.62
CA VAL A 765 -16.27 17.27 11.23
C VAL A 765 -17.58 17.34 10.46
N LYS A 766 -17.53 17.85 9.23
CA LYS A 766 -18.64 17.90 8.29
C LYS A 766 -18.15 17.82 6.84
N GLY A 767 -18.80 17.00 6.01
CA GLY A 767 -18.39 16.75 4.63
C GLY A 767 -16.96 16.23 4.52
N GLY A 768 -16.50 15.46 5.51
CA GLY A 768 -15.12 14.97 5.63
C GLY A 768 -14.08 16.02 6.01
N MET A 769 -14.47 17.27 6.26
CA MET A 769 -13.58 18.37 6.61
C MET A 769 -13.71 18.74 8.10
N ILE A 770 -12.63 19.18 8.72
CA ILE A 770 -12.66 19.80 10.05
C ILE A 770 -13.34 21.16 9.90
N VAL A 771 -14.50 21.34 10.53
CA VAL A 771 -15.25 22.61 10.46
C VAL A 771 -15.10 23.46 11.70
N GLY A 772 -14.78 22.86 12.85
CA GLY A 772 -14.60 23.59 14.10
C GLY A 772 -13.73 22.84 15.11
N ILE A 773 -12.98 23.61 15.90
CA ILE A 773 -12.19 23.12 17.03
C ILE A 773 -12.50 24.03 18.20
N GLY A 774 -13.03 23.46 19.28
CA GLY A 774 -13.56 24.26 20.38
C GLY A 774 -14.45 23.45 21.31
N LYS A 775 -15.62 23.98 21.65
CA LYS A 775 -16.61 23.30 22.48
C LYS A 775 -17.83 22.95 21.63
N ALA A 776 -18.13 21.66 21.53
CA ALA A 776 -19.30 21.14 20.84
C ALA A 776 -20.50 21.01 21.79
N GLY A 777 -21.64 20.61 21.24
CA GLY A 777 -22.80 20.16 22.02
C GLY A 777 -24.09 20.85 21.60
N ASN A 778 -24.92 21.23 22.56
CA ASN A 778 -26.22 21.83 22.31
C ASN A 778 -26.27 23.28 22.83
N PRO A 779 -26.35 24.29 21.96
CA PRO A 779 -26.40 25.69 22.38
C PRO A 779 -27.68 26.04 23.15
N ASP A 780 -28.71 25.18 23.14
CA ASP A 780 -29.96 25.43 23.87
C ASP A 780 -29.81 25.23 25.39
N VAL A 781 -28.83 24.43 25.83
CA VAL A 781 -28.67 24.07 27.26
C VAL A 781 -27.23 24.16 27.78
N MET A 782 -26.24 24.43 26.91
CA MET A 782 -24.83 24.53 27.26
C MET A 782 -24.24 25.89 26.86
N ASP A 783 -23.34 26.41 27.68
CA ASP A 783 -22.60 27.64 27.36
C ASP A 783 -21.42 27.34 26.43
N GLY A 784 -21.01 28.34 25.64
CA GLY A 784 -19.78 28.30 24.85
C GLY A 784 -19.81 27.38 23.62
N VAL A 785 -20.95 26.77 23.26
CA VAL A 785 -21.05 25.94 22.06
C VAL A 785 -20.85 26.81 20.82
N ALA A 786 -19.85 26.46 20.01
CA ALA A 786 -19.59 27.21 18.77
C ALA A 786 -20.74 27.00 17.76
N PRO A 787 -21.13 28.02 16.96
CA PRO A 787 -22.28 27.93 16.05
C PRO A 787 -22.20 26.79 15.02
N ASN A 788 -21.00 26.40 14.63
CA ASN A 788 -20.70 25.32 13.68
C ASN A 788 -20.31 23.99 14.36
N MET A 789 -20.52 23.86 15.68
CA MET A 789 -20.18 22.67 16.46
C MET A 789 -21.41 22.08 17.18
N ILE A 790 -22.56 22.19 16.54
CA ILE A 790 -23.81 21.66 17.08
C ILE A 790 -23.85 20.14 16.88
N VAL A 791 -24.01 19.40 17.97
CA VAL A 791 -24.26 17.96 17.95
C VAL A 791 -25.76 17.74 17.81
N GLY A 792 -26.21 17.02 16.79
CA GLY A 792 -27.62 16.71 16.56
C GLY A 792 -27.87 15.24 16.32
N SER A 793 -29.04 14.89 15.78
CA SER A 793 -29.40 13.50 15.48
C SER A 793 -28.57 12.86 14.35
N CYS A 794 -27.92 13.67 13.53
CA CYS A 794 -27.09 13.24 12.40
C CYS A 794 -25.59 13.21 12.72
N THR A 795 -25.22 13.37 14.00
CA THR A 795 -23.81 13.46 14.44
C THR A 795 -23.36 12.16 15.09
N ASP A 796 -22.33 11.52 14.53
CA ASP A 796 -21.61 10.41 15.16
C ASP A 796 -20.56 10.90 16.16
N VAL A 797 -20.04 10.01 17.02
CA VAL A 797 -19.13 10.38 18.11
C VAL A 797 -17.90 9.47 18.18
N ILE A 798 -16.71 10.09 18.16
CA ILE A 798 -15.46 9.46 18.59
C ILE A 798 -15.10 10.00 19.98
N ALA A 799 -15.05 9.10 20.98
CA ALA A 799 -14.67 9.45 22.34
C ALA A 799 -13.14 9.57 22.47
N ALA A 800 -12.62 10.80 22.59
CA ALA A 800 -11.20 11.07 22.75
C ALA A 800 -10.81 11.50 24.18
N GLU A 801 -11.71 11.36 25.17
CA GLU A 801 -11.34 11.54 26.58
C GLU A 801 -10.16 10.62 26.98
N GLY A 802 -9.08 11.24 27.45
CA GLY A 802 -7.84 10.54 27.80
C GLY A 802 -7.02 10.06 26.59
N LYS A 803 -7.38 10.47 25.36
CA LYS A 803 -6.64 10.19 24.13
C LYS A 803 -5.90 11.43 23.64
N ILE A 804 -4.81 11.20 22.91
CA ILE A 804 -4.10 12.23 22.15
C ILE A 804 -4.57 12.19 20.70
N ILE A 805 -4.85 13.34 20.11
CA ILE A 805 -5.17 13.49 18.69
C ILE A 805 -4.04 14.24 18.00
N THR A 806 -3.54 13.69 16.89
CA THR A 806 -2.63 14.39 15.97
C THR A 806 -3.25 14.45 14.58
N ALA A 807 -2.72 15.31 13.72
CA ALA A 807 -2.92 15.16 12.29
C ALA A 807 -2.37 13.81 11.82
N GLY A 808 -2.93 13.30 10.73
CA GLY A 808 -2.34 12.21 9.98
C GLY A 808 -0.96 12.58 9.45
N GLY A 809 0.03 11.68 9.62
CA GLY A 809 1.37 11.92 9.12
C GLY A 809 1.44 11.89 7.60
N LEU A 810 2.43 12.60 7.06
CA LEU A 810 2.69 12.75 5.63
C LEU A 810 4.13 12.34 5.35
N ASP A 811 4.29 11.21 4.66
CA ASP A 811 5.59 10.71 4.24
C ASP A 811 5.86 11.15 2.80
N THR A 812 6.86 12.00 2.62
CA THR A 812 7.20 12.56 1.31
C THR A 812 8.28 11.80 0.58
N HIS A 813 8.91 10.76 1.16
CA HIS A 813 9.98 10.02 0.47
C HIS A 813 9.62 8.55 0.32
N VAL A 814 8.58 8.28 -0.47
CA VAL A 814 8.03 6.94 -0.66
C VAL A 814 8.44 6.34 -2.00
N HIS A 815 9.15 5.23 -1.98
CA HIS A 815 9.35 4.38 -3.15
C HIS A 815 8.19 3.41 -3.28
N PHE A 816 7.34 3.60 -4.30
CA PHE A 816 6.18 2.74 -4.56
C PHE A 816 6.61 1.37 -5.15
N ILE A 817 7.35 0.61 -4.34
CA ILE A 817 7.90 -0.72 -4.66
C ILE A 817 6.81 -1.78 -4.53
N CYS A 818 5.96 -1.68 -3.50
CA CYS A 818 4.86 -2.61 -3.30
C CYS A 818 3.65 -1.96 -2.61
N PRO A 819 2.41 -2.39 -2.91
CA PRO A 819 1.20 -1.81 -2.32
C PRO A 819 1.06 -2.07 -0.80
N GLN A 820 1.77 -3.07 -0.26
CA GLN A 820 1.73 -3.43 1.17
C GLN A 820 2.17 -2.27 2.07
N GLN A 821 3.09 -1.44 1.59
CA GLN A 821 3.59 -0.26 2.30
C GLN A 821 2.46 0.67 2.77
N ALA A 822 1.39 0.83 1.98
CA ALA A 822 0.28 1.70 2.34
C ALA A 822 -0.46 1.23 3.60
N TYR A 823 -0.53 -0.08 3.84
CA TYR A 823 -1.14 -0.64 5.04
C TYR A 823 -0.23 -0.49 6.25
N GLU A 824 1.09 -0.67 6.08
CA GLU A 824 2.08 -0.44 7.15
C GLU A 824 2.15 1.04 7.56
N SER A 825 2.18 1.95 6.58
CA SER A 825 2.08 3.39 6.81
C SER A 825 0.80 3.75 7.55
N MET A 826 -0.36 3.23 7.12
CA MET A 826 -1.62 3.49 7.79
C MET A 826 -1.66 2.94 9.23
N ALA A 827 -1.11 1.75 9.47
CA ALA A 827 -1.04 1.12 10.78
C ALA A 827 -0.22 1.93 11.81
N THR A 828 0.55 2.91 11.35
CA THR A 828 1.46 3.74 12.16
C THR A 828 1.08 5.23 12.13
N GLY A 829 -0.08 5.55 11.56
CA GLY A 829 -0.65 6.91 11.57
C GLY A 829 -0.24 7.78 10.38
N ILE A 830 0.40 7.22 9.35
CA ILE A 830 0.63 7.92 8.08
C ILE A 830 -0.63 7.84 7.22
N THR A 831 -1.07 9.00 6.73
CA THR A 831 -2.33 9.20 5.99
C THR A 831 -2.12 9.68 4.57
N THR A 832 -0.92 10.15 4.25
CA THR A 832 -0.55 10.68 2.94
C THR A 832 0.85 10.19 2.58
N MET A 833 0.98 9.67 1.35
CA MET A 833 2.24 9.17 0.79
C MET A 833 2.57 9.94 -0.49
N LEU A 834 3.76 10.52 -0.56
CA LEU A 834 4.30 11.15 -1.76
C LEU A 834 5.65 10.52 -2.12
N GLY A 835 5.84 10.29 -3.41
CA GLY A 835 7.08 9.76 -3.98
C GLY A 835 6.82 9.14 -5.34
N GLY A 836 7.59 8.16 -5.78
CA GLY A 836 7.46 7.62 -7.14
C GLY A 836 7.82 6.14 -7.23
N GLY A 837 7.38 5.49 -8.30
CA GLY A 837 7.70 4.09 -8.55
C GLY A 837 6.71 3.40 -9.47
N THR A 838 7.09 2.21 -9.96
CA THR A 838 6.27 1.37 -10.84
C THR A 838 6.26 -0.09 -10.39
N GLY A 839 6.37 -0.35 -9.08
CA GLY A 839 6.63 -1.69 -8.53
C GLY A 839 8.12 -2.00 -8.36
N PRO A 840 8.53 -3.25 -8.11
CA PRO A 840 9.90 -3.61 -7.72
C PRO A 840 10.88 -3.68 -8.90
N SER A 841 10.94 -2.62 -9.71
CA SER A 841 11.93 -2.46 -10.78
C SER A 841 13.23 -1.86 -10.23
N ALA A 842 14.37 -2.11 -10.86
CA ALA A 842 15.66 -1.53 -10.44
C ALA A 842 15.58 0.00 -10.26
N GLY A 843 14.92 0.70 -11.20
CA GLY A 843 14.71 2.14 -11.10
C GLY A 843 13.87 2.58 -9.91
N THR A 844 12.83 1.83 -9.53
CA THR A 844 11.98 2.16 -8.37
C THR A 844 12.64 1.76 -7.06
N ASN A 845 13.36 0.65 -7.04
CA ASN A 845 14.11 0.19 -5.87
C ASN A 845 15.22 1.17 -5.48
N ALA A 846 15.72 1.95 -6.43
CA ALA A 846 16.72 2.98 -6.20
C ALA A 846 16.15 4.39 -6.12
N THR A 847 15.08 4.73 -6.86
CA THR A 847 14.66 6.13 -7.03
C THR A 847 13.15 6.32 -6.91
N THR A 848 12.72 7.41 -6.27
CA THR A 848 11.32 7.88 -6.19
C THR A 848 10.84 8.51 -7.50
N CYS A 849 10.90 7.75 -8.60
CA CYS A 849 10.50 8.23 -9.94
C CYS A 849 9.40 7.35 -10.54
N THR A 850 8.32 7.97 -11.03
CA THR A 850 7.33 7.34 -11.91
C THR A 850 7.53 7.87 -13.34
N PRO A 851 8.38 7.23 -14.17
CA PRO A 851 8.85 7.83 -15.41
C PRO A 851 7.80 7.82 -16.53
N GLY A 852 7.52 8.99 -17.09
CA GLY A 852 6.69 9.14 -18.30
C GLY A 852 5.18 9.06 -18.08
N ALA A 853 4.43 9.59 -19.05
CA ALA A 853 2.97 9.76 -18.94
C ALA A 853 2.19 8.44 -18.78
N ASN A 854 2.63 7.38 -19.48
CA ASN A 854 1.95 6.08 -19.44
C ASN A 854 2.00 5.43 -18.05
N TYR A 855 3.17 5.42 -17.41
CA TYR A 855 3.32 4.87 -16.07
C TYR A 855 2.66 5.75 -15.02
N LEU A 856 2.72 7.08 -15.15
CA LEU A 856 1.97 7.98 -14.28
C LEU A 856 0.47 7.67 -14.29
N ARG A 857 -0.15 7.55 -15.47
CA ARG A 857 -1.55 7.14 -15.58
C ARG A 857 -1.83 5.81 -14.88
N GLN A 858 -1.04 4.77 -15.18
CA GLN A 858 -1.25 3.43 -14.62
C GLN A 858 -1.07 3.41 -13.10
N MET A 859 -0.07 4.11 -12.59
CA MET A 859 0.21 4.16 -11.15
C MET A 859 -0.83 5.00 -10.41
N LEU A 860 -1.31 6.12 -10.97
CA LEU A 860 -2.44 6.85 -10.40
C LEU A 860 -3.69 5.96 -10.31
N GLN A 861 -3.98 5.16 -11.34
CA GLN A 861 -5.08 4.19 -11.32
C GLN A 861 -4.86 3.06 -10.31
N ALA A 862 -3.64 2.55 -10.16
CA ALA A 862 -3.32 1.52 -9.16
C ALA A 862 -3.43 2.07 -7.72
N CYS A 863 -2.91 3.28 -7.49
CA CYS A 863 -2.93 3.96 -6.21
C CYS A 863 -4.33 4.42 -5.79
N ASP A 864 -5.30 4.47 -6.71
CA ASP A 864 -6.71 4.79 -6.44
C ASP A 864 -7.39 3.82 -5.46
N GLN A 865 -6.80 2.63 -5.25
CA GLN A 865 -7.30 1.63 -4.31
C GLN A 865 -6.64 1.66 -2.94
N LEU A 866 -5.51 2.38 -2.79
CA LEU A 866 -4.77 2.42 -1.54
C LEU A 866 -5.52 3.25 -0.48
N PRO A 867 -5.43 2.92 0.82
CA PRO A 867 -6.23 3.58 1.85
C PRO A 867 -5.70 4.98 2.24
N VAL A 868 -4.71 5.53 1.54
CA VAL A 868 -4.05 6.81 1.85
C VAL A 868 -4.32 7.87 0.78
N ASN A 869 -4.05 9.14 1.10
CA ASN A 869 -3.84 10.16 0.08
C ASN A 869 -2.53 9.86 -0.66
N VAL A 870 -2.46 10.15 -1.97
CA VAL A 870 -1.29 9.83 -2.79
C VAL A 870 -0.89 11.02 -3.65
N GLY A 871 0.42 11.29 -3.74
CA GLY A 871 1.01 12.14 -4.77
C GLY A 871 2.17 11.41 -5.46
N LEU A 872 2.28 11.51 -6.78
CA LEU A 872 3.33 10.84 -7.54
C LEU A 872 4.35 11.84 -8.10
N THR A 873 5.64 11.50 -8.00
CA THR A 873 6.74 12.25 -8.58
C THR A 873 7.20 11.63 -9.90
N GLY A 874 7.46 12.48 -10.89
CA GLY A 874 8.11 12.10 -12.15
C GLY A 874 9.63 12.10 -12.02
N LYS A 875 10.32 11.68 -13.08
CA LYS A 875 11.79 11.77 -13.18
C LYS A 875 12.19 13.17 -13.63
N GLY A 876 13.03 13.84 -12.85
CA GLY A 876 13.56 15.18 -13.11
C GLY A 876 14.89 15.20 -13.88
N ASN A 877 15.54 14.05 -14.07
CA ASN A 877 16.85 13.94 -14.72
C ASN A 877 16.75 13.99 -16.25
N ASP A 878 16.59 15.20 -16.80
CA ASP A 878 16.76 15.49 -18.22
C ASP A 878 17.33 16.90 -18.37
N SER A 879 18.23 17.10 -19.34
CA SER A 879 18.77 18.43 -19.67
C SER A 879 17.87 19.22 -20.62
N ASP A 880 16.86 18.58 -21.22
CA ASP A 880 15.82 19.23 -22.00
C ASP A 880 14.48 19.20 -21.24
N PRO A 881 13.74 20.33 -21.17
CA PRO A 881 12.52 20.43 -20.38
C PRO A 881 11.31 19.68 -20.97
N LYS A 882 11.36 19.22 -22.23
CA LYS A 882 10.19 18.66 -22.92
C LYS A 882 9.58 17.46 -22.19
N ALA A 883 10.37 16.44 -21.90
CA ALA A 883 9.89 15.22 -21.23
C ALA A 883 9.48 15.48 -19.77
N LEU A 884 10.09 16.48 -19.13
CA LEU A 884 9.74 16.89 -17.77
C LEU A 884 8.33 17.50 -17.73
N ARG A 885 8.00 18.39 -18.69
CA ARG A 885 6.65 18.97 -18.82
C ARG A 885 5.59 17.90 -19.09
N GLU A 886 5.85 16.96 -20.00
CA GLU A 886 4.93 15.87 -20.33
C GLU A 886 4.57 15.03 -19.08
N GLN A 887 5.52 14.78 -18.19
CA GLN A 887 5.28 14.06 -16.93
C GLN A 887 4.41 14.88 -15.96
N VAL A 888 4.70 16.17 -15.81
CA VAL A 888 3.91 17.05 -14.94
C VAL A 888 2.48 17.18 -15.46
N GLU A 889 2.28 17.37 -16.76
CA GLU A 889 0.96 17.40 -17.41
C GLU A 889 0.20 16.07 -17.26
N ALA A 890 0.91 14.94 -17.31
CA ALA A 890 0.32 13.63 -17.13
C ALA A 890 -0.15 13.32 -15.70
N GLY A 891 0.26 14.12 -14.71
CA GLY A 891 -0.23 14.01 -13.33
C GLY A 891 0.85 13.98 -12.25
N ALA A 892 2.14 14.10 -12.58
CA ALA A 892 3.17 14.21 -11.56
C ALA A 892 3.00 15.52 -10.77
N CYS A 893 2.96 15.44 -9.43
CA CYS A 893 2.85 16.60 -8.55
C CYS A 893 4.21 17.13 -8.05
N GLY A 894 5.30 16.55 -8.54
CA GLY A 894 6.69 16.91 -8.26
C GLY A 894 7.65 16.14 -9.17
N LEU A 895 8.91 16.53 -9.18
CA LEU A 895 9.97 15.86 -9.96
C LEU A 895 11.14 15.50 -9.04
N LYS A 896 11.64 14.25 -9.16
CA LYS A 896 12.81 13.76 -8.42
C LYS A 896 14.04 13.79 -9.33
N LEU A 897 15.06 14.53 -8.92
CA LEU A 897 16.44 14.42 -9.40
C LEU A 897 17.17 13.37 -8.57
N HIS A 898 17.81 12.40 -9.22
CA HIS A 898 18.57 11.34 -8.56
C HIS A 898 19.93 11.09 -9.22
N GLU A 899 20.96 10.80 -8.43
CA GLU A 899 22.32 10.57 -8.94
C GLU A 899 22.41 9.36 -9.87
N ASP A 900 21.70 8.27 -9.57
CA ASP A 900 21.58 7.07 -10.41
C ASP A 900 21.05 7.35 -11.83
N TRP A 901 20.37 8.49 -12.03
CA TRP A 901 19.93 8.98 -13.34
C TRP A 901 20.75 10.19 -13.84
N GLY A 902 21.73 10.65 -13.07
CA GLY A 902 22.58 11.80 -13.32
C GLY A 902 22.02 13.11 -12.74
N SER A 903 22.36 13.44 -11.49
CA SER A 903 22.03 14.73 -10.84
C SER A 903 23.01 15.84 -11.23
N THR A 904 23.20 16.04 -12.53
CA THR A 904 24.16 17.01 -13.08
C THR A 904 23.61 18.45 -13.03
N PRO A 905 24.49 19.48 -13.03
CA PRO A 905 24.06 20.89 -13.07
C PRO A 905 23.05 21.22 -14.17
N ALA A 906 23.21 20.65 -15.37
CA ALA A 906 22.29 20.85 -16.49
C ALA A 906 20.89 20.26 -16.23
N ALA A 907 20.82 19.06 -15.65
CA ALA A 907 19.54 18.44 -15.28
C ALA A 907 18.86 19.19 -14.12
N ILE A 908 19.65 19.65 -13.14
CA ILE A 908 19.15 20.47 -12.02
C ILE A 908 18.47 21.74 -12.53
N ASP A 909 19.14 22.48 -13.42
CA ASP A 909 18.61 23.73 -13.97
C ASP A 909 17.33 23.52 -14.81
N ALA A 910 17.34 22.53 -15.70
CA ALA A 910 16.18 22.20 -16.53
C ALA A 910 14.97 21.76 -15.69
N CYS A 911 15.19 20.92 -14.67
CA CYS A 911 14.15 20.46 -13.76
C CYS A 911 13.55 21.61 -12.94
N LEU A 912 14.39 22.46 -12.34
CA LEU A 912 13.94 23.60 -11.57
C LEU A 912 13.19 24.62 -12.44
N THR A 913 13.62 24.83 -13.69
CA THR A 913 12.90 25.67 -14.66
C THR A 913 11.46 25.16 -14.88
N VAL A 914 11.28 23.86 -15.10
CA VAL A 914 9.95 23.27 -15.26
C VAL A 914 9.14 23.31 -13.96
N CYS A 915 9.78 23.11 -12.81
CA CYS A 915 9.11 23.24 -11.51
C CYS A 915 8.60 24.65 -11.26
N ASP A 916 9.39 25.67 -11.61
CA ASP A 916 9.01 27.08 -11.52
C ASP A 916 7.86 27.42 -12.48
N GLU A 917 7.88 26.89 -13.72
CA GLU A 917 6.80 27.09 -14.71
C GLU A 917 5.47 26.46 -14.29
N MET A 918 5.51 25.27 -13.67
CA MET A 918 4.33 24.42 -13.43
C MET A 918 3.87 24.37 -11.96
N ASP A 919 4.53 25.11 -11.07
CA ASP A 919 4.27 25.17 -9.61
C ASP A 919 4.25 23.79 -8.91
N VAL A 920 5.25 22.97 -9.21
CA VAL A 920 5.47 21.66 -8.54
C VAL A 920 6.78 21.66 -7.76
N GLN A 921 6.94 20.77 -6.78
CA GLN A 921 8.19 20.72 -6.01
C GLN A 921 9.29 19.96 -6.76
N CYS A 922 10.54 20.46 -6.66
CA CYS A 922 11.74 19.76 -7.07
C CYS A 922 12.34 19.05 -5.86
N LEU A 923 12.50 17.73 -5.94
CA LEU A 923 13.09 16.90 -4.90
C LEU A 923 14.43 16.37 -5.42
N ILE A 924 15.47 16.38 -4.60
CA ILE A 924 16.81 16.04 -5.06
C ILE A 924 17.53 15.07 -4.11
N HIS A 925 18.17 14.09 -4.74
CA HIS A 925 19.29 13.31 -4.25
C HIS A 925 20.51 13.74 -5.09
N THR A 926 21.49 14.38 -4.48
CA THR A 926 22.59 15.05 -5.20
C THR A 926 23.70 14.06 -5.60
N ASP A 927 24.68 14.53 -6.37
CA ASP A 927 25.80 13.73 -6.87
C ASP A 927 26.77 13.34 -5.72
N THR A 928 26.68 12.10 -5.21
CA THR A 928 27.55 11.63 -4.12
C THR A 928 29.01 11.56 -4.56
N LEU A 929 29.23 11.19 -5.82
CA LEU A 929 30.55 10.98 -6.41
C LEU A 929 31.31 12.29 -6.65
N ASN A 930 30.60 13.43 -6.61
CA ASN A 930 31.12 14.72 -7.04
C ASN A 930 31.63 14.68 -8.50
N GLU A 931 31.00 13.87 -9.35
CA GLU A 931 31.43 13.63 -10.73
C GLU A 931 31.36 14.91 -11.57
N ALA A 932 30.23 15.62 -11.48
CA ALA A 932 30.01 16.86 -12.23
C ALA A 932 30.44 18.12 -11.46
N GLY A 933 30.72 17.98 -10.15
CA GLY A 933 31.15 19.05 -9.26
C GLY A 933 30.85 18.75 -7.80
N PHE A 934 31.41 19.55 -6.90
CA PHE A 934 31.10 19.49 -5.46
C PHE A 934 29.72 20.14 -5.16
N VAL A 935 29.31 20.11 -3.90
CA VAL A 935 28.03 20.65 -3.43
C VAL A 935 27.82 22.12 -3.81
N GLU A 936 28.88 22.93 -3.88
CA GLU A 936 28.81 24.32 -4.35
C GLU A 936 28.33 24.43 -5.79
N ALA A 937 28.76 23.53 -6.68
CA ALA A 937 28.33 23.53 -8.08
C ALA A 937 26.84 23.16 -8.20
N THR A 938 26.36 22.22 -7.37
CA THR A 938 24.93 21.91 -7.27
C THR A 938 24.14 23.12 -6.78
N LEU A 939 24.63 23.83 -5.76
CA LEU A 939 23.99 25.04 -5.22
C LEU A 939 23.97 26.19 -6.24
N ASP A 940 25.05 26.37 -7.00
CA ASP A 940 25.13 27.33 -8.09
C ASP A 940 24.09 27.00 -9.17
N ALA A 941 23.92 25.72 -9.52
CA ALA A 941 22.88 25.26 -10.44
C ALA A 941 21.46 25.44 -9.88
N VAL A 942 21.26 25.29 -8.57
CA VAL A 942 19.98 25.60 -7.92
C VAL A 942 19.64 27.10 -8.05
N ALA A 943 20.64 27.97 -8.08
CA ALA A 943 20.51 29.41 -8.31
C ALA A 943 19.50 30.10 -7.37
N GLY A 944 19.46 29.65 -6.10
CA GLY A 944 18.57 30.22 -5.08
C GLY A 944 17.08 29.85 -5.22
N ARG A 945 16.71 28.97 -6.15
CA ARG A 945 15.33 28.47 -6.31
C ARG A 945 14.97 27.47 -5.22
N THR A 946 13.68 27.38 -4.89
CA THR A 946 13.19 26.45 -3.86
C THR A 946 13.50 25.00 -4.25
N ILE A 947 14.10 24.22 -3.34
CA ILE A 947 14.38 22.81 -3.59
C ILE A 947 14.25 22.00 -2.30
N HIS A 948 13.69 20.80 -2.41
CA HIS A 948 13.63 19.83 -1.32
C HIS A 948 14.80 18.86 -1.41
N THR A 949 15.76 18.97 -0.49
CA THR A 949 16.87 18.02 -0.36
C THR A 949 16.45 16.83 0.50
N TYR A 950 16.39 15.65 -0.11
CA TYR A 950 16.17 14.40 0.63
C TYR A 950 17.42 14.00 1.41
N HIS A 951 17.21 13.16 2.45
CA HIS A 951 18.23 12.55 3.32
C HIS A 951 19.48 13.43 3.46
N THR A 952 19.26 14.66 3.93
CA THR A 952 20.20 15.79 3.84
C THR A 952 21.52 15.50 4.57
N GLU A 953 21.53 14.59 5.52
CA GLU A 953 22.76 14.13 6.19
C GLU A 953 23.73 13.40 5.24
N GLY A 954 23.22 12.70 4.24
CA GLY A 954 24.00 12.12 3.15
C GLY A 954 24.23 10.61 3.19
N ALA A 955 23.90 9.88 4.25
CA ALA A 955 23.97 8.40 4.25
C ALA A 955 23.01 7.79 3.23
N GLY A 956 21.79 8.33 3.17
CA GLY A 956 20.81 8.02 2.12
C GLY A 956 21.21 8.54 0.73
N GLY A 957 22.21 9.43 0.65
CA GLY A 957 22.90 9.86 -0.56
C GLY A 957 22.99 11.37 -0.77
N GLY A 958 24.05 11.78 -1.48
CA GLY A 958 24.41 13.16 -1.73
C GLY A 958 25.91 13.42 -1.56
N HIS A 959 26.36 14.61 -1.97
CA HIS A 959 27.77 15.00 -2.01
C HIS A 959 28.51 14.59 -0.73
N ALA A 960 29.54 13.75 -0.85
CA ALA A 960 30.42 13.38 0.26
C ALA A 960 31.66 14.28 0.29
N PRO A 961 32.12 14.83 1.45
CA PRO A 961 31.56 14.92 2.79
C PRO A 961 30.17 15.41 3.09
N ASP A 962 29.81 16.46 2.37
CA ASP A 962 29.40 17.71 3.00
C ASP A 962 28.03 18.21 2.51
N ILE A 963 27.23 17.33 1.91
CA ILE A 963 25.84 17.61 1.54
C ILE A 963 25.03 18.19 2.69
N ILE A 964 25.30 17.80 3.93
CA ILE A 964 24.60 18.32 5.12
C ILE A 964 24.70 19.84 5.28
N ARG A 965 25.68 20.50 4.64
CA ARG A 965 25.84 21.95 4.69
C ARG A 965 24.66 22.71 4.08
N VAL A 966 23.89 22.08 3.17
CA VAL A 966 22.80 22.74 2.45
C VAL A 966 21.71 23.30 3.38
N VAL A 967 21.66 22.84 4.64
CA VAL A 967 20.74 23.38 5.67
C VAL A 967 20.97 24.87 5.97
N GLU A 968 22.13 25.44 5.61
CA GLU A 968 22.46 26.86 5.79
C GLU A 968 21.70 27.79 4.82
N HIS A 969 21.09 27.24 3.76
CA HIS A 969 20.47 28.04 2.71
C HIS A 969 18.96 28.22 2.92
N ALA A 970 18.48 29.44 2.72
CA ALA A 970 17.08 29.81 2.95
C ALA A 970 16.09 29.20 1.93
N HIS A 971 16.56 28.79 0.75
CA HIS A 971 15.73 28.21 -0.32
C HIS A 971 15.69 26.67 -0.28
N VAL A 972 16.49 26.06 0.61
CA VAL A 972 16.52 24.61 0.78
C VAL A 972 15.50 24.18 1.83
N LEU A 973 14.74 23.14 1.52
CA LEU A 973 13.78 22.49 2.42
C LEU A 973 14.32 21.12 2.82
N PRO A 974 15.12 21.01 3.89
CA PRO A 974 15.85 19.79 4.21
C PRO A 974 14.98 18.75 4.91
N SER A 975 15.05 17.50 4.45
CA SER A 975 14.49 16.34 5.13
C SER A 975 15.53 15.28 5.44
N SER A 976 15.21 14.44 6.42
CA SER A 976 15.91 13.21 6.74
C SER A 976 15.07 11.99 6.39
N THR A 977 15.75 10.87 6.15
CA THR A 977 15.14 9.54 6.08
C THR A 977 15.38 8.81 7.40
N ASN A 978 14.62 7.76 7.68
CA ASN A 978 14.47 7.28 9.04
C ASN A 978 15.49 6.26 9.56
N PRO A 979 16.30 5.52 8.77
CA PRO A 979 17.20 4.52 9.36
C PRO A 979 18.35 5.11 10.17
N THR A 980 18.83 6.30 9.81
CA THR A 980 19.86 7.01 10.60
C THR A 980 19.29 7.55 11.91
N ARG A 981 17.98 7.50 12.11
CA ARG A 981 17.27 8.25 13.15
C ARG A 981 16.90 7.38 14.36
N PRO A 982 17.32 7.77 15.58
CA PRO A 982 18.51 8.57 15.86
C PRO A 982 19.80 7.76 15.69
N TYR A 983 20.95 8.40 15.91
CA TYR A 983 22.23 7.70 15.95
C TYR A 983 22.30 6.72 17.13
N THR A 984 22.46 5.42 16.84
CA THR A 984 22.55 4.33 17.81
C THR A 984 23.79 3.46 17.55
N ARG A 985 24.06 2.51 18.45
CA ARG A 985 25.21 1.60 18.33
C ARG A 985 25.24 0.80 17.02
N ASN A 986 24.08 0.40 16.51
CA ASN A 986 24.00 -0.45 15.31
C ASN A 986 23.83 0.35 14.01
N THR A 987 23.70 1.68 14.10
CA THR A 987 23.37 2.51 12.95
C THR A 987 24.42 2.37 11.85
N LEU A 988 25.71 2.47 12.17
CA LEU A 988 26.78 2.41 11.15
C LEU A 988 26.86 1.04 10.48
N ASP A 989 26.91 -0.02 11.29
CA ASP A 989 27.06 -1.39 10.79
C ASP A 989 25.90 -1.80 9.88
N GLU A 990 24.67 -1.40 10.22
CA GLU A 990 23.49 -1.68 9.40
C GLU A 990 23.54 -0.96 8.04
N HIS A 991 24.01 0.29 8.01
CA HIS A 991 23.92 1.13 6.82
C HIS A 991 24.92 0.74 5.73
N LEU A 992 26.10 0.25 6.11
CA LEU A 992 27.09 -0.19 5.12
C LEU A 992 26.51 -1.28 4.22
N ASP A 993 25.96 -2.34 4.83
CA ASP A 993 25.39 -3.47 4.09
C ASP A 993 24.11 -3.09 3.33
N MET A 994 23.27 -2.24 3.92
CA MET A 994 22.06 -1.73 3.29
C MET A 994 22.38 -0.93 2.02
N LEU A 995 23.37 -0.03 2.09
CA LEU A 995 23.80 0.79 0.97
C LEU A 995 24.31 -0.07 -0.18
N MET A 996 25.15 -1.08 0.14
CA MET A 996 25.69 -1.98 -0.89
C MET A 996 24.58 -2.72 -1.65
N VAL A 997 23.53 -3.18 -0.97
CA VAL A 997 22.39 -3.84 -1.62
C VAL A 997 21.55 -2.86 -2.45
N CYS A 998 21.21 -1.70 -1.91
CA CYS A 998 20.33 -0.74 -2.58
C CYS A 998 20.94 -0.19 -3.88
N HIS A 999 22.24 0.09 -3.89
CA HIS A 999 22.95 0.62 -5.06
C HIS A 999 23.60 -0.44 -5.95
N HIS A 1000 23.30 -1.74 -5.72
CA HIS A 1000 23.83 -2.85 -6.53
C HIS A 1000 25.37 -2.87 -6.58
N LEU A 1001 26.02 -2.51 -5.48
CA LEU A 1001 27.48 -2.47 -5.35
C LEU A 1001 28.06 -3.85 -5.06
N SER A 1002 29.30 -4.07 -5.47
CA SER A 1002 30.02 -5.32 -5.22
C SER A 1002 31.08 -5.17 -4.13
N ARG A 1003 31.10 -6.10 -3.17
CA ARG A 1003 32.20 -6.21 -2.19
C ARG A 1003 33.54 -6.57 -2.80
N ASP A 1004 33.52 -7.11 -4.01
CA ASP A 1004 34.73 -7.50 -4.74
C ASP A 1004 35.37 -6.32 -5.49
N ILE A 1005 34.71 -5.16 -5.53
CA ILE A 1005 35.20 -3.94 -6.17
C ILE A 1005 35.64 -2.96 -5.07
N ALA A 1006 36.92 -2.61 -5.05
CA ALA A 1006 37.50 -1.76 -4.01
C ALA A 1006 36.91 -0.34 -4.02
N GLU A 1007 36.62 0.18 -5.21
CA GLU A 1007 36.01 1.48 -5.44
C GLU A 1007 34.58 1.54 -4.90
N ASP A 1008 33.81 0.44 -5.02
CA ASP A 1008 32.44 0.33 -4.51
C ASP A 1008 32.41 0.34 -2.97
N VAL A 1009 33.38 -0.35 -2.34
CA VAL A 1009 33.53 -0.35 -0.88
C VAL A 1009 33.98 1.03 -0.39
N ALA A 1010 34.96 1.66 -1.06
CA ALA A 1010 35.41 3.00 -0.73
C ALA A 1010 34.28 4.04 -0.89
N PHE A 1011 33.44 3.90 -1.91
CA PHE A 1011 32.23 4.71 -2.09
C PHE A 1011 31.26 4.53 -0.91
N ALA A 1012 30.96 3.30 -0.52
CA ALA A 1012 30.08 3.01 0.61
C ALA A 1012 30.63 3.57 1.94
N GLU A 1013 31.94 3.39 2.20
CA GLU A 1013 32.64 3.92 3.38
C GLU A 1013 32.67 5.45 3.40
N SER A 1014 32.81 6.10 2.24
CA SER A 1014 32.76 7.57 2.16
C SER A 1014 31.38 8.14 2.51
N ARG A 1015 30.33 7.33 2.33
CA ARG A 1015 28.92 7.73 2.49
C ARG A 1015 28.37 7.50 3.90
N ILE A 1016 28.81 6.45 4.59
CA ILE A 1016 28.35 6.10 5.94
C ILE A 1016 29.31 6.69 6.98
N ARG A 1017 28.94 7.84 7.56
CA ARG A 1017 29.81 8.62 8.45
C ARG A 1017 29.16 8.82 9.82
N ALA A 1018 29.88 8.48 10.89
CA ALA A 1018 29.38 8.65 12.25
C ALA A 1018 29.13 10.11 12.60
N GLU A 1019 30.00 10.99 12.10
CA GLU A 1019 30.05 12.40 12.41
C GLU A 1019 28.83 13.15 11.85
N THR A 1020 28.46 12.89 10.59
CA THR A 1020 27.29 13.53 9.96
C THR A 1020 25.98 12.96 10.49
N ILE A 1021 25.88 11.65 10.78
CA ILE A 1021 24.70 11.03 11.43
C ILE A 1021 24.50 11.59 12.84
N ALA A 1022 25.59 11.79 13.60
CA ALA A 1022 25.55 12.43 14.92
C ALA A 1022 25.11 13.90 14.80
N ALA A 1023 25.65 14.64 13.84
CA ALA A 1023 25.26 16.02 13.58
C ALA A 1023 23.80 16.15 13.13
N GLU A 1024 23.27 15.18 12.41
CA GLU A 1024 21.86 15.15 12.00
C GLU A 1024 20.91 15.11 13.22
N ASP A 1025 21.27 14.39 14.30
CA ASP A 1025 20.49 14.43 15.56
C ASP A 1025 20.43 15.85 16.13
N VAL A 1026 21.57 16.55 16.12
CA VAL A 1026 21.71 17.93 16.59
C VAL A 1026 20.90 18.89 15.73
N LEU A 1027 21.04 18.80 14.40
CA LEU A 1027 20.38 19.70 13.46
C LEU A 1027 18.86 19.52 13.45
N HIS A 1028 18.36 18.31 13.71
CA HIS A 1028 16.93 18.11 13.97
C HIS A 1028 16.45 18.87 15.20
N ASP A 1029 17.19 18.80 16.31
CA ASP A 1029 16.80 19.43 17.57
C ASP A 1029 16.98 20.94 17.55
N LEU A 1030 17.92 21.46 16.75
CA LEU A 1030 18.07 22.90 16.46
C LEU A 1030 16.95 23.44 15.56
N GLY A 1031 16.28 22.58 14.80
CA GLY A 1031 15.31 22.98 13.77
C GLY A 1031 15.97 23.39 12.45
N ALA A 1032 17.21 22.97 12.19
CA ALA A 1032 17.89 23.17 10.92
C ALA A 1032 17.51 22.10 9.88
N ILE A 1033 17.09 20.90 10.31
CA ILE A 1033 16.41 19.94 9.44
C ILE A 1033 14.91 19.99 9.70
N SER A 1034 14.11 20.15 8.64
CA SER A 1034 12.71 20.56 8.75
C SER A 1034 11.70 19.44 8.67
N MET A 1035 12.08 18.29 8.10
CA MET A 1035 11.17 17.21 7.77
C MET A 1035 11.76 15.83 8.09
N MET A 1036 10.87 14.87 8.37
CA MET A 1036 11.16 13.44 8.52
C MET A 1036 10.38 12.68 7.44
N SER A 1037 11.02 11.67 6.84
CA SER A 1037 10.46 10.82 5.79
C SER A 1037 10.96 9.38 5.95
N SER A 1038 10.41 8.43 5.19
CA SER A 1038 10.85 7.04 5.30
C SER A 1038 12.08 6.71 4.48
N ASP A 1039 11.98 6.84 3.15
CA ASP A 1039 12.77 6.11 2.12
C ASP A 1039 12.31 4.65 1.92
N SER A 1040 10.99 4.45 1.87
CA SER A 1040 10.36 3.14 2.07
C SER A 1040 10.92 2.01 1.20
N GLN A 1041 11.56 1.01 1.82
CA GLN A 1041 12.22 -0.14 1.19
C GLN A 1041 13.41 0.18 0.26
N ALA A 1042 13.90 1.42 0.25
CA ALA A 1042 15.05 1.87 -0.52
C ALA A 1042 16.02 2.63 0.40
N MET A 1043 16.47 1.96 1.47
CA MET A 1043 17.15 2.57 2.63
C MET A 1043 16.23 3.28 3.63
N GLY A 1044 15.03 2.73 3.86
CA GLY A 1044 14.05 3.33 4.75
C GLY A 1044 12.85 2.46 5.10
N ARG A 1045 12.10 2.87 6.13
CA ARG A 1045 11.02 2.07 6.73
C ARG A 1045 9.70 2.85 6.79
N CYS A 1046 8.74 2.54 5.91
CA CYS A 1046 7.47 3.29 5.82
C CYS A 1046 6.65 3.36 7.13
N GLY A 1047 6.76 2.34 8.00
CA GLY A 1047 6.07 2.29 9.29
C GLY A 1047 6.78 3.01 10.45
N GLU A 1048 7.95 3.61 10.24
CA GLU A 1048 8.77 4.14 11.35
C GLU A 1048 8.98 5.66 11.30
N VAL A 1049 8.33 6.39 10.39
CA VAL A 1049 8.48 7.86 10.29
C VAL A 1049 8.08 8.55 11.60
N VAL A 1050 6.90 8.22 12.14
CA VAL A 1050 6.41 8.76 13.41
C VAL A 1050 7.29 8.27 14.57
N LEU A 1051 7.59 6.97 14.60
CA LEU A 1051 8.40 6.35 15.66
C LEU A 1051 9.78 6.99 15.78
N ARG A 1052 10.53 7.09 14.66
CA ARG A 1052 11.89 7.64 14.67
C ARG A 1052 11.92 9.13 14.99
N THR A 1053 10.88 9.87 14.62
CA THR A 1053 10.72 11.28 15.05
C THR A 1053 10.76 11.39 16.57
N TRP A 1054 9.97 10.59 17.28
CA TRP A 1054 9.89 10.64 18.74
C TRP A 1054 11.12 10.03 19.42
N ASN A 1055 11.74 9.01 18.83
CA ASN A 1055 13.01 8.47 19.33
C ASN A 1055 14.13 9.52 19.26
N THR A 1056 14.22 10.29 18.17
CA THR A 1056 15.19 11.38 18.03
C THR A 1056 14.92 12.53 19.01
N ALA A 1057 13.66 12.93 19.19
CA ALA A 1057 13.30 13.94 20.18
C ALA A 1057 13.65 13.49 21.61
N HIS A 1058 13.37 12.24 21.95
CA HIS A 1058 13.73 11.64 23.24
C HIS A 1058 15.23 11.62 23.46
N LYS A 1059 16.00 11.09 22.50
CA LYS A 1059 17.46 11.02 22.60
C LYS A 1059 18.05 12.41 22.83
N ASN A 1060 17.66 13.39 22.03
CA ASN A 1060 18.17 14.76 22.18
C ASN A 1060 17.81 15.35 23.54
N LYS A 1061 16.62 15.07 24.08
CA LYS A 1061 16.30 15.47 25.45
C LYS A 1061 17.24 14.83 26.48
N VAL A 1062 17.50 13.53 26.39
CA VAL A 1062 18.35 12.81 27.33
C VAL A 1062 19.80 13.32 27.28
N GLN A 1063 20.33 13.55 26.09
CA GLN A 1063 21.74 13.95 25.93
C GLN A 1063 21.98 15.45 26.12
N ARG A 1064 21.02 16.30 25.70
CA ARG A 1064 21.19 17.77 25.65
C ARG A 1064 20.36 18.52 26.68
N GLY A 1065 19.44 17.84 27.37
CA GLY A 1065 18.48 18.48 28.27
C GLY A 1065 17.29 19.13 27.55
N PRO A 1066 16.49 19.93 28.28
CA PRO A 1066 15.38 20.69 27.70
C PRO A 1066 15.89 21.74 26.71
N LEU A 1067 15.10 22.04 25.67
CA LEU A 1067 15.38 23.19 24.80
C LEU A 1067 15.32 24.50 25.60
N ARG A 1068 15.95 25.56 25.08
CA ARG A 1068 15.97 26.88 25.73
C ARG A 1068 14.56 27.41 26.01
N GLU A 1069 13.64 27.17 25.08
CA GLU A 1069 12.24 27.58 25.13
C GLU A 1069 11.42 26.75 26.14
N ASP A 1070 11.85 25.53 26.44
CA ASP A 1070 11.21 24.61 27.38
C ASP A 1070 11.86 24.67 28.79
N ALA A 1071 13.03 25.29 28.92
CA ALA A 1071 13.78 25.37 30.15
C ALA A 1071 12.97 26.03 31.28
N GLY A 1072 12.93 25.37 32.45
CA GLY A 1072 12.16 25.83 33.61
C GLY A 1072 10.65 25.63 33.52
N SER A 1073 10.12 25.21 32.37
CA SER A 1073 8.67 24.96 32.23
C SER A 1073 8.24 23.66 32.91
N GLY A 1074 9.11 22.65 33.00
CA GLY A 1074 8.78 21.30 33.47
C GLY A 1074 7.97 20.47 32.46
N ALA A 1075 7.95 20.88 31.19
CA ALA A 1075 7.39 20.21 30.02
C ALA A 1075 8.29 20.45 28.79
N ASP A 1076 7.99 19.80 27.68
CA ASP A 1076 8.75 19.79 26.42
C ASP A 1076 7.90 20.27 25.24
N ASN A 1077 6.95 21.17 25.49
CA ASN A 1077 5.95 21.58 24.50
C ASN A 1077 6.60 22.12 23.22
N PHE A 1078 7.65 22.94 23.34
CA PHE A 1078 8.31 23.53 22.19
C PHE A 1078 9.04 22.46 21.37
N ARG A 1079 9.78 21.55 22.03
CA ARG A 1079 10.38 20.39 21.35
C ARG A 1079 9.31 19.52 20.67
N VAL A 1080 8.21 19.23 21.35
CA VAL A 1080 7.12 18.41 20.77
C VAL A 1080 6.49 19.09 19.55
N LYS A 1081 6.23 20.40 19.58
CA LYS A 1081 5.76 21.18 18.41
C LYS A 1081 6.77 21.16 17.28
N ARG A 1082 8.07 21.32 17.58
CA ARG A 1082 9.16 21.21 16.61
C ARG A 1082 9.16 19.87 15.90
N TYR A 1083 9.03 18.76 16.63
CA TYR A 1083 9.12 17.42 16.07
C TYR A 1083 7.84 16.94 15.39
N VAL A 1084 6.64 17.24 15.93
CA VAL A 1084 5.38 16.90 15.24
C VAL A 1084 5.28 17.59 13.88
N SER A 1085 5.82 18.81 13.77
CA SER A 1085 5.83 19.57 12.50
C SER A 1085 6.61 18.86 11.39
N LYS A 1086 7.62 18.05 11.74
CA LYS A 1086 8.54 17.40 10.78
C LYS A 1086 7.87 16.33 9.93
N TYR A 1087 6.81 15.68 10.41
CA TYR A 1087 6.07 14.65 9.65
C TYR A 1087 4.62 15.03 9.36
N THR A 1088 4.19 16.25 9.68
CA THR A 1088 2.81 16.73 9.48
C THR A 1088 2.80 17.96 8.56
N ILE A 1089 2.96 19.16 9.13
CA ILE A 1089 2.75 20.42 8.40
C ILE A 1089 3.92 20.77 7.48
N ASN A 1090 5.17 20.51 7.87
CA ASN A 1090 6.32 20.89 7.04
C ASN A 1090 6.38 20.10 5.73
N PRO A 1091 6.18 18.76 5.74
CA PRO A 1091 6.01 18.01 4.50
C PRO A 1091 4.86 18.52 3.64
N ALA A 1092 3.72 18.85 4.25
CA ALA A 1092 2.57 19.39 3.52
C ALA A 1092 2.85 20.77 2.90
N LEU A 1093 3.59 21.64 3.59
CA LEU A 1093 4.00 22.96 3.08
C LEU A 1093 4.99 22.81 1.92
N ALA A 1094 6.01 21.98 2.10
CA ALA A 1094 7.03 21.73 1.08
C ALA A 1094 6.42 21.19 -0.23
N GLN A 1095 5.39 20.35 -0.14
CA GLN A 1095 4.76 19.72 -1.31
C GLN A 1095 3.50 20.45 -1.83
N GLY A 1096 3.18 21.64 -1.31
CA GLY A 1096 1.99 22.40 -1.76
C GLY A 1096 0.65 21.76 -1.37
N MET A 1097 0.63 20.87 -0.37
CA MET A 1097 -0.53 20.12 0.11
C MET A 1097 -1.14 20.69 1.40
N ALA A 1098 -0.46 21.65 2.05
CA ALA A 1098 -0.84 22.21 3.35
C ALA A 1098 -2.21 22.90 3.37
N HIS A 1099 -2.80 23.17 2.21
CA HIS A 1099 -4.14 23.73 2.13
C HIS A 1099 -5.26 22.72 2.42
N LEU A 1100 -4.96 21.41 2.38
CA LEU A 1100 -5.92 20.34 2.67
C LEU A 1100 -5.50 19.44 3.82
N VAL A 1101 -4.20 19.22 4.04
CA VAL A 1101 -3.70 18.25 5.04
C VAL A 1101 -2.56 18.83 5.88
N GLY A 1102 -2.04 18.02 6.81
CA GLY A 1102 -0.81 18.30 7.56
C GLY A 1102 -0.98 18.97 8.92
N SER A 1103 -2.20 19.28 9.37
CA SER A 1103 -2.45 19.81 10.73
C SER A 1103 -3.91 19.67 11.15
N VAL A 1104 -4.15 19.76 12.45
CA VAL A 1104 -5.51 19.79 13.04
C VAL A 1104 -6.02 21.22 13.04
N GLU A 1105 -6.52 21.68 11.89
CA GLU A 1105 -7.01 23.05 11.69
C GLU A 1105 -8.35 23.05 10.93
N ALA A 1106 -9.23 24.01 11.23
CA ALA A 1106 -10.48 24.16 10.50
C ALA A 1106 -10.23 24.47 9.02
N GLY A 1107 -11.04 23.89 8.14
CA GLY A 1107 -10.91 23.98 6.69
C GLY A 1107 -10.04 22.89 6.06
N LYS A 1108 -9.38 22.04 6.85
CA LYS A 1108 -8.59 20.90 6.37
C LYS A 1108 -9.38 19.58 6.39
N LEU A 1109 -8.91 18.60 5.63
CA LEU A 1109 -9.47 17.25 5.62
C LEU A 1109 -9.34 16.64 7.02
N ALA A 1110 -10.39 15.95 7.48
CA ALA A 1110 -10.41 15.28 8.78
C ALA A 1110 -9.60 13.98 8.76
N ASP A 1111 -8.29 14.13 8.53
CA ASP A 1111 -7.26 13.11 8.63
C ASP A 1111 -6.65 13.16 10.03
N LEU A 1112 -7.22 12.39 10.95
CA LEU A 1112 -6.90 12.44 12.38
C LEU A 1112 -6.40 11.09 12.87
N VAL A 1113 -5.43 11.09 13.75
CA VAL A 1113 -4.93 9.86 14.39
C VAL A 1113 -5.21 9.92 15.87
N VAL A 1114 -5.86 8.86 16.38
CA VAL A 1114 -6.21 8.73 17.79
C VAL A 1114 -5.20 7.83 18.47
N TRP A 1115 -4.54 8.35 19.50
CA TRP A 1115 -3.51 7.65 20.26
C TRP A 1115 -3.96 7.45 21.71
N GLU A 1116 -3.77 6.24 22.22
CA GLU A 1116 -3.62 6.06 23.66
C GLU A 1116 -2.29 6.70 24.09
N PRO A 1117 -2.23 7.48 25.18
CA PRO A 1117 -0.98 8.10 25.63
C PRO A 1117 0.17 7.11 25.82
N ALA A 1118 -0.12 5.88 26.28
CA ALA A 1118 0.87 4.82 26.45
C ALA A 1118 1.42 4.23 25.14
N TRP A 1119 0.68 4.39 24.03
CA TRP A 1119 1.02 3.88 22.70
C TRP A 1119 1.39 5.00 21.71
N PHE A 1120 1.43 6.24 22.17
CA PHE A 1120 1.77 7.40 21.36
C PHE A 1120 3.11 7.20 20.63
N GLY A 1121 3.12 7.46 19.32
CA GLY A 1121 4.29 7.34 18.47
C GLY A 1121 4.59 5.94 17.96
N THR A 1122 3.80 4.93 18.32
CA THR A 1122 3.96 3.54 17.83
C THR A 1122 2.71 3.05 17.10
N LYS A 1123 1.70 2.60 17.85
CA LYS A 1123 0.48 1.96 17.33
C LYS A 1123 -0.73 2.82 17.72
N PRO A 1124 -1.35 3.55 16.80
CA PRO A 1124 -2.56 4.32 17.08
C PRO A 1124 -3.73 3.39 17.38
N ALA A 1125 -4.70 3.88 18.16
CA ALA A 1125 -5.94 3.17 18.45
C ALA A 1125 -6.83 3.11 17.20
N LEU A 1126 -6.96 4.23 16.49
CA LEU A 1126 -7.60 4.30 15.18
C LEU A 1126 -7.08 5.49 14.35
N VAL A 1127 -7.27 5.40 13.03
CA VAL A 1127 -6.94 6.42 12.04
C VAL A 1127 -8.22 6.81 11.30
N VAL A 1128 -8.54 8.10 11.31
CA VAL A 1128 -9.68 8.72 10.62
C VAL A 1128 -9.19 9.34 9.32
N LYS A 1129 -9.98 9.19 8.26
CA LYS A 1129 -9.65 9.62 6.91
C LYS A 1129 -10.88 10.27 6.26
N GLY A 1130 -10.78 11.56 5.98
CA GLY A 1130 -11.93 12.36 5.55
C GLY A 1130 -13.16 12.17 6.44
N GLY A 1131 -12.96 12.11 7.77
CA GLY A 1131 -14.05 11.96 8.74
C GLY A 1131 -14.59 10.55 8.96
N VAL A 1132 -14.05 9.53 8.28
CA VAL A 1132 -14.46 8.11 8.44
C VAL A 1132 -13.29 7.28 8.93
N VAL A 1133 -13.51 6.31 9.82
CA VAL A 1133 -12.43 5.44 10.31
C VAL A 1133 -11.89 4.55 9.18
N ALA A 1134 -10.58 4.64 8.91
CA ALA A 1134 -9.87 3.88 7.89
C ALA A 1134 -9.10 2.69 8.43
N TRP A 1135 -8.61 2.80 9.67
CA TRP A 1135 -7.84 1.75 10.34
C TRP A 1135 -8.13 1.78 11.83
N ALA A 1136 -8.18 0.62 12.48
CA ALA A 1136 -8.35 0.53 13.93
C ALA A 1136 -7.69 -0.72 14.51
N GLN A 1137 -7.26 -0.62 15.77
CA GLN A 1137 -6.97 -1.79 16.59
C GLN A 1137 -8.29 -2.48 16.91
N MET A 1138 -8.56 -3.61 16.27
CA MET A 1138 -9.82 -4.33 16.33
C MET A 1138 -9.58 -5.80 16.64
N GLY A 1139 -10.36 -6.31 17.60
CA GLY A 1139 -10.35 -7.68 18.08
C GLY A 1139 -10.82 -8.75 17.09
N ASP A 1140 -11.34 -9.82 17.66
CA ASP A 1140 -12.06 -10.87 16.93
C ASP A 1140 -13.37 -10.31 16.35
N ALA A 1141 -13.54 -10.44 15.03
CA ALA A 1141 -14.70 -9.92 14.31
C ALA A 1141 -16.01 -10.65 14.66
N ASN A 1142 -15.94 -11.88 15.17
CA ASN A 1142 -17.11 -12.66 15.58
C ASN A 1142 -17.47 -12.44 17.06
N ALA A 1143 -16.61 -11.77 17.83
CA ALA A 1143 -16.81 -11.63 19.26
C ALA A 1143 -18.02 -10.75 19.62
N SER A 1144 -18.54 -10.94 20.83
CA SER A 1144 -19.64 -10.13 21.37
C SER A 1144 -19.29 -8.64 21.52
N ILE A 1145 -18.00 -8.30 21.64
CA ILE A 1145 -17.47 -6.95 21.75
C ILE A 1145 -16.12 -6.82 21.00
N PRO A 1146 -15.76 -5.62 20.50
CA PRO A 1146 -14.62 -5.45 19.57
C PRO A 1146 -13.23 -5.52 20.23
N THR A 1147 -13.15 -5.69 21.55
CA THR A 1147 -11.91 -5.70 22.35
C THR A 1147 -11.40 -7.11 22.66
N VAL A 1148 -12.13 -8.14 22.23
CA VAL A 1148 -11.75 -9.55 22.41
C VAL A 1148 -10.55 -9.90 21.55
N GLN A 1149 -9.57 -10.59 22.12
CA GLN A 1149 -8.34 -10.97 21.43
C GLN A 1149 -8.57 -11.99 20.30
N PRO A 1150 -7.76 -11.94 19.21
CA PRO A 1150 -6.64 -11.03 18.99
C PRO A 1150 -7.05 -9.63 18.54
N VAL A 1151 -6.49 -8.62 19.21
CA VAL A 1151 -6.55 -7.22 18.76
C VAL A 1151 -5.39 -6.96 17.80
N LEU A 1152 -5.73 -6.66 16.55
CA LEU A 1152 -4.79 -6.37 15.46
C LEU A 1152 -5.17 -5.06 14.75
N GLY A 1153 -4.20 -4.44 14.07
CA GLY A 1153 -4.50 -3.35 13.16
C GLY A 1153 -5.25 -3.87 11.93
N ARG A 1154 -6.43 -3.35 11.66
CA ARG A 1154 -7.28 -3.79 10.55
C ARG A 1154 -7.82 -2.63 9.72
N PRO A 1155 -7.98 -2.79 8.39
CA PRO A 1155 -8.67 -1.82 7.55
C PRO A 1155 -10.16 -1.78 7.92
N MET A 1156 -10.72 -0.57 7.93
CA MET A 1156 -12.12 -0.30 8.28
C MET A 1156 -12.90 0.14 7.03
N PHE A 1157 -13.99 0.89 7.18
CA PHE A 1157 -14.90 1.21 6.06
C PHE A 1157 -14.41 2.34 5.15
N ALA A 1158 -13.59 3.29 5.62
CA ALA A 1158 -13.19 4.45 4.81
C ALA A 1158 -12.53 4.12 3.45
N PRO A 1159 -11.65 3.10 3.32
CA PRO A 1159 -11.05 2.72 2.04
C PRO A 1159 -12.06 2.20 1.01
N LEU A 1160 -13.26 1.81 1.43
CA LEU A 1160 -14.33 1.34 0.55
C LEU A 1160 -15.12 2.49 -0.09
N VAL A 1161 -14.95 3.73 0.39
CA VAL A 1161 -15.60 4.94 -0.12
C VAL A 1161 -14.58 6.06 -0.45
N PRO A 1162 -13.57 5.76 -1.30
CA PRO A 1162 -12.40 6.63 -1.50
C PRO A 1162 -12.73 8.02 -2.05
N ALA A 1163 -13.86 8.19 -2.75
CA ALA A 1163 -14.31 9.48 -3.28
C ALA A 1163 -14.58 10.52 -2.17
N ALA A 1164 -14.99 10.08 -0.99
CA ALA A 1164 -15.29 10.94 0.15
C ALA A 1164 -14.12 11.07 1.13
N THR A 1165 -13.22 10.07 1.16
CA THR A 1165 -12.25 9.90 2.26
C THR A 1165 -10.80 10.14 1.89
N ALA A 1166 -10.44 10.10 0.60
CA ALA A 1166 -9.05 10.19 0.15
C ALA A 1166 -8.86 11.08 -1.08
N VAL A 1167 -7.64 11.61 -1.20
CA VAL A 1167 -7.23 12.54 -2.26
C VAL A 1167 -6.07 11.98 -3.07
N VAL A 1168 -6.08 12.22 -4.38
CA VAL A 1168 -4.93 12.08 -5.26
C VAL A 1168 -4.45 13.48 -5.64
N PHE A 1169 -3.22 13.80 -5.24
CA PHE A 1169 -2.58 15.05 -5.56
C PHE A 1169 -1.86 14.96 -6.90
N VAL A 1170 -2.14 15.91 -7.79
CA VAL A 1170 -1.54 16.06 -9.12
C VAL A 1170 -1.07 17.51 -9.32
N SER A 1171 -0.41 17.81 -10.43
CA SER A 1171 -0.07 19.20 -10.79
C SER A 1171 -1.31 20.01 -11.19
N GLY A 1172 -1.25 21.33 -11.06
CA GLY A 1172 -2.26 22.23 -11.62
C GLY A 1172 -2.39 22.08 -13.14
N ALA A 1173 -1.29 21.80 -13.85
CA ALA A 1173 -1.27 21.55 -15.28
C ALA A 1173 -2.09 20.32 -15.68
N SER A 1174 -2.04 19.24 -14.90
CA SER A 1174 -2.81 18.01 -15.16
C SER A 1174 -4.31 18.19 -14.95
N VAL A 1175 -4.71 19.00 -13.97
CA VAL A 1175 -6.10 19.38 -13.76
C VAL A 1175 -6.59 20.26 -14.92
N ALA A 1176 -5.80 21.26 -15.33
CA ALA A 1176 -6.16 22.18 -16.40
C ALA A 1176 -6.25 21.51 -17.78
N SER A 1177 -5.38 20.53 -18.07
CA SER A 1177 -5.40 19.77 -19.33
C SER A 1177 -6.52 18.74 -19.41
N GLY A 1178 -7.13 18.38 -18.27
CA GLY A 1178 -8.11 17.30 -18.17
C GLY A 1178 -7.50 15.89 -18.17
N ALA A 1179 -6.17 15.76 -18.13
CA ALA A 1179 -5.48 14.46 -18.16
C ALA A 1179 -5.89 13.58 -16.97
N ALA A 1180 -5.82 14.10 -15.73
CA ALA A 1180 -6.19 13.35 -14.54
C ALA A 1180 -7.68 12.94 -14.54
N ALA A 1181 -8.57 13.79 -15.06
CA ALA A 1181 -10.00 13.48 -15.18
C ALA A 1181 -10.25 12.32 -16.17
N ALA A 1182 -9.48 12.25 -17.26
CA ALA A 1182 -9.59 11.17 -18.25
C ALA A 1182 -9.20 9.79 -17.71
N TYR A 1183 -8.53 9.71 -16.55
CA TYR A 1183 -8.08 8.45 -15.98
C TYR A 1183 -9.17 7.69 -15.20
N GLY A 1184 -10.31 8.33 -14.91
CA GLY A 1184 -11.44 7.68 -14.23
C GLY A 1184 -11.16 7.29 -12.78
N LEU A 1185 -10.37 8.09 -12.06
CA LEU A 1185 -10.04 7.85 -10.64
C LEU A 1185 -11.27 8.00 -9.74
N ARG A 1186 -11.41 7.15 -8.71
CA ARG A 1186 -12.50 7.23 -7.74
C ARG A 1186 -12.20 8.23 -6.63
N LYS A 1187 -10.93 8.39 -6.25
CA LYS A 1187 -10.49 9.40 -5.27
C LYS A 1187 -10.69 10.81 -5.81
N ARG A 1188 -10.83 11.76 -4.88
CA ARG A 1188 -10.89 13.18 -5.22
C ARG A 1188 -9.53 13.63 -5.77
N VAL A 1189 -9.53 14.25 -6.95
CA VAL A 1189 -8.29 14.79 -7.56
C VAL A 1189 -8.12 16.24 -7.10
N GLU A 1190 -6.93 16.58 -6.61
CA GLU A 1190 -6.59 17.94 -6.14
C GLU A 1190 -5.23 18.39 -6.68
N ALA A 1191 -5.12 19.68 -6.99
CA ALA A 1191 -3.87 20.25 -7.45
C ALA A 1191 -2.97 20.64 -6.27
N VAL A 1192 -1.67 20.34 -6.35
CA VAL A 1192 -0.66 20.99 -5.50
C VAL A 1192 -0.56 22.48 -5.86
N ARG A 1193 -0.24 23.33 -4.88
CA ARG A 1193 -0.12 24.78 -5.07
C ARG A 1193 0.86 25.43 -4.11
N GLY A 1194 1.56 26.47 -4.58
CA GLY A 1194 2.50 27.25 -3.79
C GLY A 1194 3.82 26.53 -3.50
N CYS A 1195 4.22 25.59 -4.35
CA CYS A 1195 5.43 24.78 -4.18
C CYS A 1195 6.73 25.59 -4.35
N ARG A 1196 6.65 26.73 -5.06
CA ARG A 1196 7.82 27.56 -5.42
C ARG A 1196 7.99 28.81 -4.56
N ALA A 1197 6.96 29.17 -3.79
CA ALA A 1197 6.97 30.34 -2.91
C ALA A 1197 7.46 30.02 -1.49
N VAL A 1198 7.51 28.74 -1.13
CA VAL A 1198 7.93 28.24 0.18
C VAL A 1198 9.46 28.20 0.28
N GLY A 1199 10.00 28.57 1.43
CA GLY A 1199 11.41 28.43 1.78
C GLY A 1199 11.60 27.95 3.22
N LYS A 1200 12.84 27.89 3.68
CA LYS A 1200 13.20 27.41 5.02
C LYS A 1200 12.46 28.16 6.13
N ARG A 1201 12.29 29.47 5.98
CA ARG A 1201 11.56 30.34 6.93
C ARG A 1201 10.09 29.95 7.14
N ASP A 1202 9.50 29.23 6.19
CA ASP A 1202 8.10 28.85 6.24
C ASP A 1202 7.89 27.53 7.00
N MET A 1203 8.97 26.77 7.22
CA MET A 1203 8.98 25.49 7.95
C MET A 1203 8.71 25.72 9.44
N LYS A 1204 7.53 25.31 9.90
CA LYS A 1204 7.06 25.55 11.26
C LYS A 1204 8.00 24.92 12.28
N PHE A 1205 8.46 25.76 13.21
CA PHE A 1205 9.42 25.43 14.28
C PHE A 1205 10.79 24.89 13.81
N ASN A 1206 11.06 24.90 12.49
CA ASN A 1206 12.25 24.30 11.89
C ASN A 1206 12.80 25.16 10.75
N ASP A 1207 12.99 26.44 11.04
CA ASP A 1207 13.38 27.50 10.13
C ASP A 1207 14.85 27.93 10.28
N ALA A 1208 15.64 27.24 11.11
CA ALA A 1208 17.01 27.63 11.40
C ALA A 1208 17.94 27.43 10.18
N THR A 1209 18.80 28.41 9.91
CA THR A 1209 19.82 28.38 8.85
C THR A 1209 21.21 28.65 9.46
N PRO A 1210 21.75 27.72 10.29
CA PRO A 1210 23.07 27.90 10.88
C PRO A 1210 24.14 27.92 9.79
N ARG A 1211 25.23 28.65 10.00
CA ARG A 1211 26.38 28.58 9.10
C ARG A 1211 27.09 27.25 9.29
N MET A 1212 27.25 26.49 8.21
CA MET A 1212 27.77 25.14 8.28
C MET A 1212 29.24 25.07 7.86
N ARG A 1213 29.99 24.20 8.53
CA ARG A 1213 31.31 23.74 8.08
C ARG A 1213 31.42 22.25 8.30
N VAL A 1214 31.89 21.53 7.28
CA VAL A 1214 32.21 20.11 7.36
C VAL A 1214 33.68 19.97 7.02
N ASP A 1215 34.44 19.35 7.91
CA ASP A 1215 35.85 19.09 7.65
C ASP A 1215 36.02 17.93 6.65
N PRO A 1216 36.75 18.12 5.54
CA PRO A 1216 36.79 17.13 4.46
C PRO A 1216 37.59 15.86 4.81
N GLU A 1217 38.40 15.87 5.87
CA GLU A 1217 39.22 14.72 6.27
C GLU A 1217 38.64 14.02 7.50
N SER A 1218 38.25 14.79 8.52
CA SER A 1218 37.72 14.28 9.78
C SER A 1218 36.19 14.16 9.82
N TYR A 1219 35.49 14.72 8.83
CA TYR A 1219 34.02 14.78 8.74
C TYR A 1219 33.33 15.52 9.89
N THR A 1220 34.11 16.21 10.73
CA THR A 1220 33.58 17.01 11.84
C THR A 1220 32.64 18.08 11.30
N VAL A 1221 31.40 18.08 11.81
CA VAL A 1221 30.37 19.05 11.44
C VAL A 1221 30.29 20.14 12.51
N GLU A 1222 30.40 21.40 12.07
CA GLU A 1222 30.21 22.58 12.90
C GLU A 1222 28.99 23.38 12.41
N ALA A 1223 28.16 23.84 13.34
CA ALA A 1223 27.06 24.78 13.10
C ALA A 1223 27.33 26.05 13.90
N ASP A 1224 27.41 27.20 13.23
CA ASP A 1224 27.78 28.50 13.82
C ASP A 1224 29.10 28.47 14.63
N GLY A 1225 30.04 27.61 14.21
CA GLY A 1225 31.34 27.41 14.86
C GLY A 1225 31.31 26.44 16.06
N GLU A 1226 30.17 25.83 16.37
CA GLU A 1226 30.04 24.80 17.42
C GLU A 1226 29.97 23.40 16.82
N VAL A 1227 30.76 22.47 17.35
CA VAL A 1227 30.77 21.07 16.89
C VAL A 1227 29.43 20.39 17.22
N CYS A 1228 28.78 19.83 16.21
CA CYS A 1228 27.53 19.09 16.33
C CYS A 1228 27.74 17.64 16.78
N ALA A 1229 28.26 17.45 18.00
CA ALA A 1229 28.53 16.12 18.54
C ALA A 1229 27.29 15.47 19.18
N ALA A 1230 27.07 14.19 18.94
CA ALA A 1230 26.09 13.36 19.63
C ALA A 1230 26.61 11.91 19.77
N ALA A 1231 26.57 11.36 20.99
CA ALA A 1231 26.98 9.98 21.22
C ALA A 1231 25.91 8.99 20.72
N PRO A 1232 26.27 7.77 20.28
CA PRO A 1232 25.28 6.76 19.92
C PRO A 1232 24.50 6.31 21.15
N SER A 1233 23.17 6.20 21.04
CA SER A 1233 22.35 5.63 22.12
C SER A 1233 22.48 4.11 22.19
N GLU A 1234 22.58 3.58 23.41
CA GLU A 1234 22.58 2.12 23.66
C GLU A 1234 21.17 1.53 23.70
N THR A 1235 20.19 2.32 24.15
CA THR A 1235 18.79 1.92 24.25
C THR A 1235 17.89 3.06 23.79
N LEU A 1236 16.68 2.72 23.34
CA LEU A 1236 15.64 3.68 22.97
C LEU A 1236 14.28 3.20 23.53
N PRO A 1237 13.40 4.15 23.94
CA PRO A 1237 12.02 3.83 24.27
C PRO A 1237 11.26 3.37 23.02
N LEU A 1238 10.04 2.88 23.19
CA LEU A 1238 9.15 2.51 22.07
C LEU A 1238 9.73 1.41 21.14
N THR A 1239 10.58 0.54 21.66
CA THR A 1239 11.22 -0.56 20.90
C THR A 1239 10.69 -1.93 21.36
N GLN A 1240 11.52 -2.77 21.98
CA GLN A 1240 11.20 -4.15 22.35
C GLN A 1240 9.99 -4.29 23.29
N SER A 1241 9.68 -3.25 24.08
CA SER A 1241 8.49 -3.29 24.95
C SER A 1241 7.17 -3.08 24.20
N TRP A 1242 7.20 -2.64 22.94
CA TRP A 1242 6.02 -2.36 22.09
C TRP A 1242 5.84 -3.34 20.92
N PHE A 1243 6.91 -3.97 20.46
CA PHE A 1243 6.92 -4.82 19.26
C PHE A 1243 7.30 -6.27 19.59
N VAL A 1244 6.69 -7.22 18.86
CA VAL A 1244 6.95 -8.66 19.04
C VAL A 1244 8.29 -9.08 18.44
N TYR A 1245 8.70 -8.41 17.36
CA TYR A 1245 9.95 -8.61 16.62
C TYR A 1245 10.66 -7.29 16.39
#